data_AF-A0A936SUA7-F1
#
_entry.id   AF-A0A936SUA7-F1
#
_cell.length_a   1.000
_cell.length_b   1.000
_cell.length_c   1.000
_cell.angle_alpha   90.00
_cell.angle_beta   90.00
_cell.angle_gamma   90.00
#
_symmetry.space_group_name_H-M   'P 1'
#
loop_
_entity.id
_entity.type
_entity.pdbx_description
1 polymer ?
#
loop_
_entity_poly.entity_id
_entity_poly.type
_entity_poly.pdbx_seq_one_letter_code
_entity_poly.pdbx_strand_id
1 'polypeptide(L)'
;MPMKRHMPGGRATALLMAVLLLLGGPAMPHVSAHTPTTAAPRAGAAAATPLTAISVTGTADLADGNTASFDALAGQPGPDGLISLREALLAANATPGTTPLTIGFAIPTSDRGYSSASGTWTISLGARALPNLARGSLTIAGDSQPGGAAGHPSIVIDGYQVYEAPGLSNGLTITSAQNSIRGLTLVSFYDDAIVIDGPAAALNQVAGCYVGVGAAGGPAAAASYFGIEIRNGAHDNLIGGASPAARNLIGGNEHSGILVQGAGTRANTIANNWIGTDASGQARLANKVAGIMISGGARDTLVGGANQGNLVSGNDIGVYLDGAVDTTVAGNVIGLAADGHTPLGNQSGGVFVVRGAQNNRIGGPSPVLRNVISGNGAVATAFGQGIYMSDTSTTGNLVLGNYIGTDTSGNGPAGNYRQGLLITAGAQANQVGDTTAAAGNVIAYNGLGGIRIDAPNNRVLGNLIGVGADGHTRLGNQSNGVRIGGNDNTLGPNNLIANNQHSGVLLLGSNTTVMSNTLEANGRSGLCAIGRNATIDRNLVVQNGGGAGPWAECAIRGGIVISDTSEALLTNNQVFSNLAAGVTVFSGSANRILSNSISDNQGLGIQLLGGGNGALDPPQLGKLAGTIVSGSSCSACRIELFTDSGDEGRYYVGMIIAGGNGAFALQLDSGGLYGPYLTATQTDALGNTSAFSPPIALPDAAPTPTPPPDQGMRLFVPLIGR
;
A
#
# COMPACT_ATOMS: atom_id res chain seq x y z
N MET A 1 -7.74 -43.15 6.15
CA MET A 1 -6.40 -42.81 5.62
C MET A 1 -6.57 -41.70 4.59
N PRO A 2 -6.06 -40.49 4.80
CA PRO A 2 -6.22 -39.42 3.81
C PRO A 2 -5.10 -39.54 2.78
N MET A 3 -5.47 -39.78 1.52
CA MET A 3 -4.55 -39.67 0.39
C MET A 3 -4.17 -38.19 0.22
N LYS A 4 -2.86 -37.93 0.29
CA LYS A 4 -2.23 -36.68 -0.14
C LYS A 4 -2.65 -36.38 -1.59
N ARG A 5 -3.41 -35.30 -1.80
CA ARG A 5 -3.68 -34.76 -3.15
C ARG A 5 -2.42 -34.03 -3.63
N HIS A 6 -1.77 -34.59 -4.65
CA HIS A 6 -0.57 -34.08 -5.31
C HIS A 6 -0.98 -33.19 -6.50
N MET A 7 -0.47 -31.97 -6.59
CA MET A 7 -0.56 -31.13 -7.80
C MET A 7 0.75 -31.23 -8.59
N PRO A 8 0.70 -31.35 -9.93
CA PRO A 8 1.74 -30.83 -10.78
C PRO A 8 1.26 -29.54 -11.46
N GLY A 9 2.07 -28.48 -11.32
CA GLY A 9 1.90 -27.25 -12.08
C GLY A 9 2.16 -27.47 -13.57
N GLY A 10 1.31 -26.88 -14.41
CA GLY A 10 1.45 -26.93 -15.86
C GLY A 10 0.77 -25.73 -16.50
N ARG A 11 1.58 -24.86 -17.11
CA ARG A 11 1.15 -23.76 -17.97
C ARG A 11 0.34 -24.31 -19.15
N ALA A 12 -0.86 -23.80 -19.39
CA ALA A 12 -1.63 -24.10 -20.60
C ALA A 12 -1.73 -22.86 -21.50
N THR A 13 -1.06 -22.95 -22.64
CA THR A 13 -1.09 -22.05 -23.78
C THR A 13 -2.43 -22.17 -24.52
N ALA A 14 -3.07 -21.05 -24.82
CA ALA A 14 -4.32 -20.99 -25.59
C ALA A 14 -4.08 -21.27 -27.08
N LEU A 15 -4.92 -22.13 -27.70
CA LEU A 15 -4.99 -22.31 -29.14
C LEU A 15 -6.37 -21.87 -29.65
N LEU A 16 -6.35 -20.85 -30.50
CA LEU A 16 -7.49 -20.22 -31.16
C LEU A 16 -7.91 -21.05 -32.39
N MET A 17 -9.21 -21.34 -32.55
CA MET A 17 -9.78 -21.82 -33.82
C MET A 17 -10.97 -20.94 -34.22
N ALA A 18 -10.82 -20.28 -35.38
CA ALA A 18 -11.87 -19.53 -36.04
C ALA A 18 -12.50 -20.39 -37.14
N VAL A 19 -13.83 -20.44 -37.21
CA VAL A 19 -14.58 -21.00 -38.34
C VAL A 19 -15.49 -19.89 -38.89
N LEU A 20 -15.24 -19.51 -40.14
CA LEU A 20 -15.99 -18.54 -40.91
C LEU A 20 -17.04 -19.28 -41.76
N LEU A 21 -18.32 -18.94 -41.64
CA LEU A 21 -19.42 -19.48 -42.44
C LEU A 21 -20.02 -18.38 -43.33
N LEU A 22 -19.87 -18.57 -44.64
CA LEU A 22 -20.52 -17.82 -45.73
C LEU A 22 -21.91 -18.41 -46.00
N LEU A 23 -22.97 -17.60 -45.97
CA LEU A 23 -24.19 -17.86 -46.75
C LEU A 23 -24.87 -16.54 -47.16
N GLY A 24 -24.93 -16.32 -48.48
CA GLY A 24 -25.75 -15.29 -49.12
C GLY A 24 -27.18 -15.77 -49.36
N GLY A 25 -28.15 -14.86 -49.20
CA GLY A 25 -29.54 -15.08 -49.57
C GLY A 25 -29.78 -15.01 -51.08
N PRO A 26 -31.00 -15.37 -51.54
CA PRO A 26 -31.85 -14.28 -52.01
C PRO A 26 -33.37 -14.44 -51.76
N ALA A 27 -34.01 -13.25 -51.66
CA ALA A 27 -35.29 -12.78 -52.19
C ALA A 27 -36.57 -13.67 -52.22
N MET A 28 -37.63 -13.10 -51.66
CA MET A 28 -39.05 -13.47 -51.80
C MET A 28 -39.61 -13.16 -53.20
N PRO A 29 -40.81 -13.70 -53.52
CA PRO A 29 -41.88 -12.80 -53.92
C PRO A 29 -43.26 -13.07 -53.29
N HIS A 30 -44.02 -11.98 -53.16
CA HIS A 30 -45.44 -11.86 -52.83
C HIS A 30 -46.37 -12.68 -53.74
N VAL A 31 -47.42 -13.32 -53.18
CA VAL A 31 -48.78 -13.38 -53.79
C VAL A 31 -49.89 -13.43 -52.71
N SER A 32 -50.77 -12.43 -52.82
CA SER A 32 -52.21 -12.26 -52.53
C SER A 32 -53.05 -13.15 -51.59
N ALA A 33 -54.02 -12.45 -51.01
CA ALA A 33 -55.02 -12.84 -50.01
C ALA A 33 -56.12 -13.80 -50.49
N HIS A 34 -56.63 -14.60 -49.54
CA HIS A 34 -58.00 -15.11 -49.48
C HIS A 34 -58.41 -15.32 -48.01
N THR A 35 -59.44 -14.61 -47.57
CA THR A 35 -60.34 -14.97 -46.44
C THR A 35 -61.66 -15.43 -47.06
N PRO A 36 -62.40 -16.41 -46.51
CA PRO A 36 -63.09 -16.33 -45.20
C PRO A 36 -63.07 -17.68 -44.43
N THR A 37 -63.42 -17.83 -43.16
CA THR A 37 -64.68 -17.51 -42.46
C THR A 37 -64.47 -17.58 -40.94
N THR A 38 -65.23 -16.75 -40.25
CA THR A 38 -65.36 -16.53 -38.80
C THR A 38 -65.43 -17.80 -37.93
N ALA A 39 -64.44 -17.98 -37.06
CA ALA A 39 -64.63 -18.59 -35.74
C ALA A 39 -64.54 -17.46 -34.71
N ALA A 40 -65.53 -17.38 -33.83
CA ALA A 40 -65.58 -16.40 -32.74
C ALA A 40 -64.26 -16.43 -31.94
N PRO A 41 -63.68 -15.26 -31.57
CA PRO A 41 -62.51 -15.28 -30.73
C PRO A 41 -62.92 -15.84 -29.39
N ARG A 42 -62.35 -17.00 -29.01
CA ARG A 42 -62.19 -17.29 -27.58
C ARG A 42 -61.51 -16.07 -26.99
N ALA A 43 -62.15 -15.47 -25.99
CA ALA A 43 -61.56 -14.42 -25.18
C ALA A 43 -60.11 -14.80 -24.91
N GLY A 44 -59.18 -14.00 -25.42
CA GLY A 44 -57.77 -14.19 -25.14
C GLY A 44 -57.63 -14.22 -23.64
N ALA A 45 -57.27 -15.37 -23.09
CA ALA A 45 -56.69 -15.41 -21.77
C ALA A 45 -55.52 -14.43 -21.84
N ALA A 46 -55.58 -13.34 -21.07
CA ALA A 46 -54.43 -12.48 -20.89
C ALA A 46 -53.25 -13.40 -20.60
N ALA A 47 -52.20 -13.36 -21.42
CA ALA A 47 -51.00 -14.14 -21.16
C ALA A 47 -50.59 -13.81 -19.73
N ALA A 48 -50.59 -14.82 -18.86
CA ALA A 48 -50.25 -14.62 -17.46
C ALA A 48 -48.89 -13.93 -17.39
N THR A 49 -48.78 -12.91 -16.53
CA THR A 49 -47.52 -12.19 -16.35
C THR A 49 -46.44 -13.21 -15.97
N PRO A 50 -45.34 -13.32 -16.73
CA PRO A 50 -44.32 -14.34 -16.48
C PRO A 50 -43.76 -14.22 -15.06
N LEU A 51 -43.56 -15.34 -14.38
CA LEU A 51 -42.97 -15.37 -13.05
C LEU A 51 -41.57 -14.76 -13.06
N THR A 52 -41.34 -13.80 -12.17
CA THR A 52 -40.03 -13.15 -11.98
C THR A 52 -39.31 -13.64 -10.72
N ALA A 53 -39.93 -14.53 -9.95
CA ALA A 53 -39.33 -15.09 -8.75
C ALA A 53 -39.71 -16.56 -8.55
N ILE A 54 -38.78 -17.34 -8.03
CA ILE A 54 -38.99 -18.72 -7.61
C ILE A 54 -38.22 -18.98 -6.31
N SER A 55 -38.69 -19.92 -5.50
CA SER A 55 -37.99 -20.33 -4.26
C SER A 55 -37.47 -21.74 -4.37
N VAL A 56 -36.22 -21.96 -3.98
CA VAL A 56 -35.65 -23.28 -3.70
C VAL A 56 -36.32 -23.82 -2.44
N THR A 57 -36.85 -25.04 -2.51
CA THR A 57 -37.64 -25.65 -1.42
C THR A 57 -37.03 -26.95 -0.87
N GLY A 58 -35.95 -27.45 -1.47
CA GLY A 58 -35.23 -28.63 -0.98
C GLY A 58 -33.71 -28.48 -1.07
N THR A 59 -32.99 -29.25 -0.26
CA THR A 59 -31.50 -29.28 -0.28
C THR A 59 -30.91 -30.32 -1.22
N ALA A 60 -31.73 -31.11 -1.91
CA ALA A 60 -31.25 -32.05 -2.92
C ALA A 60 -30.77 -31.29 -4.18
N ASP A 61 -29.59 -31.66 -4.68
CA ASP A 61 -29.02 -31.11 -5.93
C ASP A 61 -29.26 -32.09 -7.09
N LEU A 62 -30.49 -32.14 -7.59
CA LEU A 62 -30.90 -32.92 -8.76
C LEU A 62 -31.66 -32.02 -9.72
N ALA A 63 -31.60 -32.33 -11.02
CA ALA A 63 -32.39 -31.65 -12.05
C ALA A 63 -33.43 -32.63 -12.59
N ASP A 64 -34.68 -32.48 -12.15
CA ASP A 64 -35.73 -33.47 -12.39
C ASP A 64 -37.12 -32.88 -12.73
N GLY A 65 -37.30 -31.56 -12.66
CA GLY A 65 -38.48 -30.80 -13.07
C GLY A 65 -38.34 -30.09 -14.43
N ASN A 66 -39.36 -29.33 -14.82
CA ASN A 66 -39.40 -28.63 -16.12
C ASN A 66 -38.66 -27.28 -16.07
N THR A 67 -37.38 -27.29 -16.46
CA THR A 67 -36.51 -26.12 -16.39
C THR A 67 -36.55 -25.20 -17.62
N ALA A 68 -37.64 -25.22 -18.42
CA ALA A 68 -37.76 -24.38 -19.60
C ALA A 68 -37.98 -22.88 -19.30
N SER A 69 -38.48 -22.55 -18.11
CA SER A 69 -38.64 -21.18 -17.58
C SER A 69 -39.05 -21.23 -16.11
N PHE A 70 -39.10 -20.10 -15.41
CA PHE A 70 -39.69 -20.02 -14.07
C PHE A 70 -41.15 -20.47 -14.03
N ASP A 71 -41.97 -20.08 -15.02
CA ASP A 71 -43.37 -20.51 -15.13
C ASP A 71 -43.49 -22.02 -15.28
N ALA A 72 -42.64 -22.60 -16.13
CA ALA A 72 -42.62 -24.04 -16.38
C ALA A 72 -42.21 -24.82 -15.12
N LEU A 73 -41.18 -24.35 -14.42
CA LEU A 73 -40.67 -25.00 -13.22
C LEU A 73 -41.66 -24.90 -12.06
N ALA A 74 -42.31 -23.75 -11.88
CA ALA A 74 -43.34 -23.59 -10.86
C ALA A 74 -44.57 -24.47 -11.12
N GLY A 75 -44.94 -24.69 -12.39
CA GLY A 75 -46.04 -25.55 -12.78
C GLY A 75 -45.73 -27.05 -12.73
N GLN A 76 -44.44 -27.41 -12.86
CA GLN A 76 -43.95 -28.80 -12.89
C GLN A 76 -42.61 -28.89 -12.14
N PRO A 77 -42.65 -28.85 -10.78
CA PRO A 77 -41.46 -29.10 -9.96
C PRO A 77 -40.96 -30.54 -10.15
N GLY A 78 -39.82 -30.88 -9.55
CA GLY A 78 -39.27 -32.23 -9.56
C GLY A 78 -40.30 -33.29 -9.10
N PRO A 79 -40.12 -34.58 -9.43
CA PRO A 79 -41.03 -35.65 -9.00
C PRO A 79 -41.17 -35.79 -7.48
N ASP A 80 -40.22 -35.23 -6.72
CA ASP A 80 -40.27 -35.11 -5.26
C ASP A 80 -41.16 -33.96 -4.76
N GLY A 81 -41.71 -33.16 -5.67
CA GLY A 81 -42.53 -31.99 -5.39
C GLY A 81 -41.75 -30.77 -4.91
N LEU A 82 -40.42 -30.81 -4.97
CA LEU A 82 -39.52 -29.74 -4.53
C LEU A 82 -38.87 -29.05 -5.73
N ILE A 83 -38.24 -27.90 -5.46
CA ILE A 83 -37.42 -27.16 -6.41
C ILE A 83 -36.01 -27.10 -5.84
N SER A 84 -35.05 -27.66 -6.57
CA SER A 84 -33.62 -27.58 -6.26
C SER A 84 -33.00 -26.26 -6.75
N LEU A 85 -31.83 -25.92 -6.21
CA LEU A 85 -31.04 -24.79 -6.70
C LEU A 85 -30.63 -24.98 -8.17
N ARG A 86 -30.27 -26.20 -8.57
CA ARG A 86 -29.88 -26.50 -9.96
C ARG A 86 -31.02 -26.30 -10.93
N GLU A 87 -32.23 -26.73 -10.57
CA GLU A 87 -33.42 -26.49 -11.39
C GLU A 87 -33.72 -25.01 -11.52
N ALA A 88 -33.69 -24.27 -10.41
CA ALA A 88 -33.92 -22.84 -10.42
C ALA A 88 -32.91 -22.10 -11.32
N LEU A 89 -31.63 -22.50 -11.30
CA LEU A 89 -30.60 -21.94 -12.18
C LEU A 89 -30.82 -22.28 -13.67
N LEU A 90 -31.15 -23.54 -13.98
CA LEU A 90 -31.48 -23.95 -15.36
C LEU A 90 -32.70 -23.19 -15.89
N ALA A 91 -33.75 -23.08 -15.07
CA ALA A 91 -34.96 -22.33 -15.40
C ALA A 91 -34.69 -20.84 -15.57
N ALA A 92 -33.82 -20.24 -14.74
CA ALA A 92 -33.42 -18.85 -14.89
C ALA A 92 -32.75 -18.61 -16.25
N ASN A 93 -31.78 -19.47 -16.62
CA ASN A 93 -31.08 -19.37 -17.90
C ASN A 93 -32.01 -19.57 -19.11
N ALA A 94 -33.00 -20.45 -19.00
CA ALA A 94 -33.94 -20.75 -20.08
C ALA A 94 -35.09 -19.72 -20.19
N THR A 95 -35.38 -18.98 -19.11
CA THR A 95 -36.41 -17.94 -19.14
C THR A 95 -36.04 -16.89 -20.19
N PRO A 96 -36.96 -16.47 -21.10
CA PRO A 96 -36.67 -15.45 -22.10
C PRO A 96 -36.62 -14.01 -21.54
N GLY A 97 -36.04 -13.09 -22.30
CA GLY A 97 -36.07 -11.65 -22.03
C GLY A 97 -35.03 -11.17 -21.00
N THR A 98 -35.14 -9.89 -20.61
CA THR A 98 -34.19 -9.20 -19.71
C THR A 98 -34.81 -8.76 -18.38
N THR A 99 -36.04 -9.19 -18.10
CA THR A 99 -36.71 -8.87 -16.83
C THR A 99 -35.88 -9.39 -15.66
N PRO A 100 -35.64 -8.61 -14.59
CA PRO A 100 -34.93 -9.10 -13.43
C PRO A 100 -35.60 -10.34 -12.83
N LEU A 101 -34.79 -11.35 -12.52
CA LEU A 101 -35.26 -12.61 -11.93
C LEU A 101 -34.70 -12.76 -10.51
N THR A 102 -35.46 -13.41 -9.63
CA THR A 102 -35.02 -13.72 -8.26
C THR A 102 -35.17 -15.21 -7.97
N ILE A 103 -34.07 -15.84 -7.56
CA ILE A 103 -34.07 -17.15 -6.90
C ILE A 103 -33.96 -16.90 -5.40
N GLY A 104 -35.06 -17.14 -4.69
CA GLY A 104 -35.11 -17.14 -3.22
C GLY A 104 -34.99 -18.54 -2.64
N PHE A 105 -35.09 -18.64 -1.32
CA PHE A 105 -35.07 -19.90 -0.57
C PHE A 105 -36.24 -19.93 0.41
N ALA A 106 -36.90 -21.08 0.48
CA ALA A 106 -37.99 -21.37 1.41
C ALA A 106 -37.92 -22.84 1.83
N ILE A 107 -36.73 -23.30 2.23
CA ILE A 107 -36.48 -24.68 2.60
C ILE A 107 -37.02 -24.91 4.02
N PRO A 108 -37.89 -25.92 4.25
CA PRO A 108 -38.47 -26.15 5.57
C PRO A 108 -37.43 -26.70 6.55
N THR A 109 -37.63 -26.50 7.86
CA THR A 109 -36.79 -27.11 8.92
C THR A 109 -36.94 -28.63 8.99
N SER A 110 -37.92 -29.21 8.29
CA SER A 110 -38.06 -30.66 8.12
C SER A 110 -37.16 -31.24 7.02
N ASP A 111 -36.53 -30.39 6.21
CA ASP A 111 -35.61 -30.84 5.16
C ASP A 111 -34.37 -31.50 5.79
N ARG A 112 -33.87 -32.57 5.15
CA ARG A 112 -32.73 -33.37 5.62
C ARG A 112 -31.43 -32.59 5.77
N GLY A 113 -31.27 -31.46 5.08
CA GLY A 113 -30.10 -30.60 5.15
C GLY A 113 -30.20 -29.52 6.23
N TYR A 114 -31.31 -29.44 6.98
CA TYR A 114 -31.44 -28.51 8.11
C TYR A 114 -30.64 -28.98 9.34
N SER A 115 -29.90 -28.06 9.94
CA SER A 115 -29.22 -28.24 11.22
C SER A 115 -29.75 -27.25 12.24
N SER A 116 -30.41 -27.74 13.29
CA SER A 116 -30.90 -26.90 14.39
C SER A 116 -29.77 -26.35 15.27
N ALA A 117 -28.59 -26.96 15.23
CA ALA A 117 -27.43 -26.50 16.01
C ALA A 117 -26.84 -25.20 15.45
N SER A 118 -26.89 -25.04 14.12
CA SER A 118 -26.35 -23.87 13.41
C SER A 118 -27.45 -22.97 12.84
N GLY A 119 -28.70 -23.44 12.76
CA GLY A 119 -29.79 -22.72 12.09
C GLY A 119 -29.56 -22.58 10.59
N THR A 120 -28.98 -23.60 9.95
CA THR A 120 -28.55 -23.56 8.54
C THR A 120 -29.12 -24.71 7.73
N TRP A 121 -29.26 -24.51 6.43
CA TRP A 121 -29.62 -25.52 5.44
C TRP A 121 -28.46 -25.76 4.50
N THR A 122 -27.96 -27.01 4.46
CA THR A 122 -26.84 -27.39 3.60
C THR A 122 -27.33 -28.08 2.33
N ILE A 123 -27.12 -27.43 1.20
CA ILE A 123 -27.27 -27.96 -0.15
C ILE A 123 -25.94 -28.63 -0.51
N SER A 124 -25.86 -29.96 -0.34
CA SER A 124 -24.70 -30.75 -0.76
C SER A 124 -24.79 -31.04 -2.25
N LEU A 125 -23.84 -30.51 -3.02
CA LEU A 125 -23.78 -30.73 -4.46
C LEU A 125 -23.31 -32.14 -4.80
N GLY A 126 -23.76 -32.64 -5.96
CA GLY A 126 -23.28 -33.90 -6.52
C GLY A 126 -21.90 -33.77 -7.16
N ALA A 127 -21.53 -34.73 -8.02
CA ALA A 127 -20.25 -34.72 -8.74
C ALA A 127 -20.10 -33.60 -9.79
N ARG A 128 -21.17 -32.84 -10.05
CA ARG A 128 -21.26 -31.85 -11.13
C ARG A 128 -21.37 -30.44 -10.57
N ALA A 129 -20.68 -29.49 -11.21
CA ALA A 129 -20.78 -28.08 -10.87
C ALA A 129 -22.19 -27.55 -11.14
N LEU A 130 -22.58 -26.44 -10.49
CA LEU A 130 -23.84 -25.78 -10.78
C LEU A 130 -23.82 -25.16 -12.19
N PRO A 131 -24.97 -25.06 -12.87
CA PRO A 131 -25.05 -24.38 -14.16
C PRO A 131 -24.56 -22.93 -14.06
N ASN A 132 -23.81 -22.47 -15.07
CA ASN A 132 -23.34 -21.08 -15.14
C ASN A 132 -24.51 -20.09 -15.16
N LEU A 133 -24.33 -18.91 -14.57
CA LEU A 133 -25.25 -17.78 -14.71
C LEU A 133 -25.01 -17.11 -16.06
N ALA A 134 -25.61 -17.66 -17.11
CA ALA A 134 -25.48 -17.20 -18.49
C ALA A 134 -26.50 -16.11 -18.86
N ARG A 135 -27.57 -15.97 -18.06
CA ARG A 135 -28.54 -14.88 -18.16
C ARG A 135 -28.23 -13.81 -17.10
N GLY A 136 -28.18 -12.55 -17.54
CA GLY A 136 -27.98 -11.41 -16.64
C GLY A 136 -29.23 -10.97 -15.87
N SER A 137 -29.07 -10.00 -14.97
CA SER A 137 -30.14 -9.49 -14.10
C SER A 137 -30.77 -10.57 -13.19
N LEU A 138 -29.98 -11.56 -12.75
CA LEU A 138 -30.41 -12.59 -11.82
C LEU A 138 -29.97 -12.26 -10.38
N THR A 139 -30.90 -12.31 -9.44
CA THR A 139 -30.62 -12.25 -8.01
C THR A 139 -30.73 -13.65 -7.41
N ILE A 140 -29.68 -14.12 -6.71
CA ILE A 140 -29.73 -15.28 -5.82
C ILE A 140 -29.72 -14.78 -4.38
N ALA A 141 -30.86 -14.89 -3.70
CA ALA A 141 -31.15 -14.26 -2.42
C ALA A 141 -31.14 -15.28 -1.27
N GLY A 142 -29.96 -15.70 -0.82
CA GLY A 142 -29.82 -16.59 0.34
C GLY A 142 -30.36 -16.01 1.64
N ASP A 143 -30.38 -14.68 1.74
CA ASP A 143 -30.98 -13.90 2.82
C ASP A 143 -32.53 -13.97 2.85
N SER A 144 -33.17 -14.57 1.84
CA SER A 144 -34.63 -14.74 1.81
C SER A 144 -35.13 -15.94 2.62
N GLN A 145 -34.25 -16.84 3.08
CA GLN A 145 -34.61 -18.07 3.80
C GLN A 145 -35.36 -17.77 5.11
N PRO A 146 -36.64 -18.18 5.25
CA PRO A 146 -37.37 -18.05 6.50
C PRO A 146 -36.75 -18.87 7.63
N GLY A 147 -36.79 -18.34 8.85
CA GLY A 147 -36.26 -19.02 10.04
C GLY A 147 -34.72 -19.10 10.08
N GLY A 148 -34.04 -18.37 9.20
CA GLY A 148 -32.58 -18.25 9.20
C GLY A 148 -32.04 -17.63 10.50
N ALA A 149 -30.86 -18.07 10.90
CA ALA A 149 -30.16 -17.51 12.04
C ALA A 149 -29.72 -16.06 11.76
N ALA A 150 -29.84 -15.20 12.78
CA ALA A 150 -29.46 -13.80 12.66
C ALA A 150 -27.94 -13.63 12.63
N GLY A 151 -27.45 -12.70 11.82
CA GLY A 151 -26.04 -12.29 11.81
C GLY A 151 -25.09 -13.14 10.96
N HIS A 152 -25.59 -14.17 10.25
CA HIS A 152 -24.82 -14.92 9.26
C HIS A 152 -25.70 -15.54 8.17
N PRO A 153 -25.14 -15.93 7.00
CA PRO A 153 -25.86 -16.68 5.98
C PRO A 153 -26.44 -18.00 6.51
N SER A 154 -27.67 -18.31 6.11
CA SER A 154 -28.38 -19.54 6.54
C SER A 154 -28.36 -20.65 5.49
N ILE A 155 -28.12 -20.31 4.21
CA ILE A 155 -27.98 -21.28 3.14
C ILE A 155 -26.50 -21.59 2.92
N VAL A 156 -26.15 -22.87 2.99
CA VAL A 156 -24.81 -23.39 2.74
C VAL A 156 -24.82 -24.18 1.45
N ILE A 157 -23.95 -23.82 0.51
CA ILE A 157 -23.66 -24.59 -0.69
C ILE A 157 -22.32 -25.31 -0.44
N ASP A 158 -22.38 -26.63 -0.34
CA ASP A 158 -21.22 -27.47 -0.06
C ASP A 158 -20.79 -28.23 -1.32
N GLY A 159 -19.60 -27.87 -1.81
CA GLY A 159 -19.00 -28.39 -3.03
C GLY A 159 -18.12 -29.62 -2.88
N TYR A 160 -18.06 -30.25 -1.69
CA TYR A 160 -17.05 -31.27 -1.38
C TYR A 160 -16.97 -32.43 -2.40
N GLN A 161 -18.09 -32.77 -3.04
CA GLN A 161 -18.18 -33.84 -4.05
C GLN A 161 -18.01 -33.35 -5.50
N VAL A 162 -17.98 -32.04 -5.75
CA VAL A 162 -17.89 -31.47 -7.10
C VAL A 162 -16.49 -31.71 -7.66
N TYR A 163 -16.42 -32.53 -8.70
CA TYR A 163 -15.18 -32.77 -9.44
C TYR A 163 -15.51 -33.18 -10.88
N GLU A 164 -15.48 -32.22 -11.79
CA GLU A 164 -15.68 -32.46 -13.23
C GLU A 164 -14.33 -32.58 -13.93
N ALA A 165 -13.55 -31.50 -13.88
CA ALA A 165 -12.18 -31.38 -14.34
C ALA A 165 -11.54 -30.14 -13.70
N PRO A 166 -10.20 -30.01 -13.70
CA PRO A 166 -9.53 -28.80 -13.23
C PRO A 166 -10.02 -27.54 -13.95
N GLY A 167 -10.34 -26.50 -13.20
CA GLY A 167 -10.88 -25.22 -13.69
C GLY A 167 -12.39 -25.22 -13.98
N LEU A 168 -13.06 -26.37 -13.84
CA LEU A 168 -14.51 -26.53 -14.03
C LEU A 168 -15.24 -26.91 -12.74
N SER A 169 -14.52 -27.18 -11.64
CA SER A 169 -15.09 -27.69 -10.38
C SER A 169 -15.40 -26.55 -9.41
N ASN A 170 -16.06 -25.52 -9.92
CA ASN A 170 -16.41 -24.29 -9.22
C ASN A 170 -17.80 -24.37 -8.56
N GLY A 171 -18.06 -23.48 -7.60
CA GLY A 171 -19.39 -23.32 -6.99
C GLY A 171 -20.36 -22.58 -7.87
N LEU A 172 -20.21 -21.26 -7.98
CA LEU A 172 -21.01 -20.43 -8.89
C LEU A 172 -20.12 -19.82 -9.97
N THR A 173 -20.46 -20.05 -11.23
CA THR A 173 -19.78 -19.42 -12.38
C THR A 173 -20.70 -18.38 -13.01
N ILE A 174 -20.26 -17.13 -13.07
CA ILE A 174 -21.01 -15.98 -13.58
C ILE A 174 -20.39 -15.52 -14.89
N THR A 175 -21.12 -15.66 -15.99
CA THR A 175 -20.64 -15.30 -17.34
C THR A 175 -21.45 -14.16 -17.97
N SER A 176 -22.39 -13.59 -17.23
CA SER A 176 -23.33 -12.56 -17.68
C SER A 176 -23.34 -11.36 -16.72
N ALA A 177 -24.04 -10.30 -17.12
CA ALA A 177 -24.02 -9.02 -16.42
C ALA A 177 -25.15 -8.85 -15.38
N GLN A 178 -24.96 -7.92 -14.44
CA GLN A 178 -26.00 -7.44 -13.52
C GLN A 178 -26.58 -8.50 -12.58
N ASN A 179 -25.81 -9.54 -12.24
CA ASN A 179 -26.24 -10.54 -11.28
C ASN A 179 -25.94 -10.08 -9.84
N SER A 180 -26.77 -10.50 -8.89
CA SER A 180 -26.60 -10.22 -7.46
C SER A 180 -26.63 -11.52 -6.67
N ILE A 181 -25.51 -11.90 -6.07
CA ILE A 181 -25.37 -13.07 -5.21
C ILE A 181 -25.30 -12.57 -3.78
N ARG A 182 -26.27 -12.94 -2.93
CA ARG A 182 -26.28 -12.47 -1.54
C ARG A 182 -26.67 -13.49 -0.50
N GLY A 183 -26.09 -13.37 0.69
CA GLY A 183 -26.49 -14.14 1.87
C GLY A 183 -26.27 -15.64 1.77
N LEU A 184 -25.23 -16.09 1.05
CA LEU A 184 -24.88 -17.50 0.89
C LEU A 184 -23.58 -17.84 1.62
N THR A 185 -23.47 -19.06 2.14
CA THR A 185 -22.19 -19.69 2.49
C THR A 185 -21.75 -20.62 1.36
N LEU A 186 -20.51 -20.52 0.89
CA LEU A 186 -19.94 -21.39 -0.14
C LEU A 186 -18.62 -22.00 0.35
N VAL A 187 -18.55 -23.34 0.43
CA VAL A 187 -17.42 -24.07 1.02
C VAL A 187 -17.07 -25.34 0.26
N SER A 188 -15.85 -25.84 0.49
CA SER A 188 -15.37 -27.16 0.07
C SER A 188 -15.22 -27.39 -1.44
N PHE A 189 -14.97 -26.36 -2.25
CA PHE A 189 -14.83 -26.52 -3.71
C PHE A 189 -13.42 -26.98 -4.11
N TYR A 190 -13.30 -27.83 -5.13
CA TYR A 190 -11.97 -28.25 -5.62
C TYR A 190 -11.21 -27.09 -6.28
N ASP A 191 -11.94 -26.28 -7.06
CA ASP A 191 -11.45 -25.02 -7.63
C ASP A 191 -12.04 -23.86 -6.82
N ASP A 192 -12.84 -22.98 -7.44
CA ASP A 192 -13.23 -21.70 -6.84
C ASP A 192 -14.64 -21.77 -6.26
N ALA A 193 -14.87 -21.08 -5.14
CA ALA A 193 -16.25 -20.97 -4.65
C ALA A 193 -17.12 -20.10 -5.57
N ILE A 194 -16.59 -18.97 -6.06
CA ILE A 194 -17.26 -18.12 -7.06
C ILE A 194 -16.29 -17.68 -8.14
N VAL A 195 -16.70 -17.77 -9.40
CA VAL A 195 -15.96 -17.27 -10.57
C VAL A 195 -16.81 -16.27 -11.34
N ILE A 196 -16.24 -15.11 -11.68
CA ILE A 196 -16.80 -14.11 -12.58
C ILE A 196 -15.92 -14.09 -13.84
N ASP A 197 -16.44 -14.61 -14.94
CA ASP A 197 -15.64 -14.99 -16.11
C ASP A 197 -16.17 -14.39 -17.42
N GLY A 198 -15.28 -13.67 -18.11
CA GLY A 198 -15.51 -13.21 -19.47
C GLY A 198 -15.97 -11.76 -19.57
N PRO A 199 -15.85 -11.14 -20.75
CA PRO A 199 -16.16 -9.72 -20.96
C PRO A 199 -17.65 -9.38 -20.84
N ALA A 200 -18.53 -10.37 -20.89
CA ALA A 200 -19.96 -10.18 -20.64
C ALA A 200 -20.30 -10.18 -19.14
N ALA A 201 -19.37 -10.60 -18.28
CA ALA A 201 -19.56 -10.63 -16.84
C ALA A 201 -19.24 -9.26 -16.22
N ALA A 202 -20.21 -8.36 -16.34
CA ALA A 202 -20.10 -6.99 -15.85
C ALA A 202 -21.18 -6.58 -14.86
N LEU A 203 -20.89 -5.62 -13.98
CA LEU A 203 -21.89 -5.08 -13.04
C LEU A 203 -22.50 -6.15 -12.11
N ASN A 204 -21.76 -7.23 -11.84
CA ASN A 204 -22.19 -8.25 -10.88
C ASN A 204 -21.84 -7.83 -9.45
N GLN A 205 -22.65 -8.27 -8.49
CA GLN A 205 -22.41 -8.05 -7.08
C GLN A 205 -22.39 -9.36 -6.30
N VAL A 206 -21.39 -9.53 -5.45
CA VAL A 206 -21.37 -10.58 -4.40
C VAL A 206 -21.39 -9.88 -3.06
N ALA A 207 -22.45 -10.04 -2.26
CA ALA A 207 -22.67 -9.26 -1.04
C ALA A 207 -23.20 -10.09 0.13
N GLY A 208 -22.65 -9.92 1.32
CA GLY A 208 -23.12 -10.63 2.52
C GLY A 208 -22.88 -12.14 2.47
N CYS A 209 -21.95 -12.61 1.64
CA CYS A 209 -21.62 -14.02 1.47
C CYS A 209 -20.45 -14.45 2.37
N TYR A 210 -20.47 -15.70 2.80
CA TYR A 210 -19.40 -16.36 3.55
C TYR A 210 -18.70 -17.33 2.59
N VAL A 211 -17.42 -17.12 2.30
CA VAL A 211 -16.71 -17.85 1.23
C VAL A 211 -15.44 -18.50 1.79
N GLY A 212 -15.38 -19.83 1.75
CA GLY A 212 -14.31 -20.63 2.36
C GLY A 212 -14.38 -20.71 3.90
N VAL A 213 -15.29 -19.97 4.51
CA VAL A 213 -15.59 -20.00 5.95
C VAL A 213 -16.89 -20.75 6.22
N GLY A 214 -16.99 -21.43 7.35
CA GLY A 214 -18.22 -22.09 7.76
C GLY A 214 -19.33 -21.07 8.07
N ALA A 215 -20.59 -21.51 8.04
CA ALA A 215 -21.75 -20.62 8.19
C ALA A 215 -21.77 -19.84 9.53
N ALA A 216 -21.18 -20.38 10.59
CA ALA A 216 -21.03 -19.67 11.88
C ALA A 216 -19.89 -18.63 11.88
N GLY A 217 -19.17 -18.48 10.76
CA GLY A 217 -18.04 -17.55 10.62
C GLY A 217 -16.70 -18.07 11.12
N GLY A 218 -16.60 -19.38 11.35
CA GLY A 218 -15.38 -20.09 11.74
C GLY A 218 -14.75 -20.90 10.58
N PRO A 219 -13.80 -21.81 10.86
CA PRO A 219 -13.21 -22.65 9.83
C PRO A 219 -14.26 -23.58 9.18
N ALA A 220 -14.17 -23.78 7.87
CA ALA A 220 -14.97 -24.75 7.14
C ALA A 220 -14.44 -26.19 7.32
N ALA A 221 -15.25 -27.18 6.96
CA ALA A 221 -14.88 -28.61 7.01
C ALA A 221 -13.79 -28.96 5.98
N ALA A 222 -13.81 -28.30 4.83
CA ALA A 222 -12.79 -28.38 3.80
C ALA A 222 -12.63 -27.00 3.13
N ALA A 223 -11.42 -26.75 2.63
CA ALA A 223 -11.08 -25.49 1.98
C ALA A 223 -11.48 -25.51 0.49
N SER A 224 -11.82 -24.33 -0.03
CA SER A 224 -11.85 -24.07 -1.48
C SER A 224 -10.45 -23.68 -1.98
N TYR A 225 -10.18 -23.77 -3.28
CA TYR A 225 -8.89 -23.33 -3.83
C TYR A 225 -8.76 -21.80 -3.80
N PHE A 226 -9.55 -21.09 -4.61
CA PHE A 226 -9.79 -19.65 -4.46
C PHE A 226 -11.16 -19.40 -3.82
N GLY A 227 -11.28 -18.28 -3.11
CA GLY A 227 -12.59 -17.82 -2.65
C GLY A 227 -13.41 -17.26 -3.81
N ILE A 228 -13.01 -16.10 -4.32
CA ILE A 228 -13.66 -15.42 -5.45
C ILE A 228 -12.61 -15.10 -6.52
N GLU A 229 -12.85 -15.51 -7.76
CA GLU A 229 -12.00 -15.18 -8.91
C GLU A 229 -12.75 -14.30 -9.93
N ILE A 230 -12.10 -13.24 -10.43
CA ILE A 230 -12.58 -12.37 -11.51
C ILE A 230 -11.56 -12.39 -12.65
N ARG A 231 -11.96 -12.80 -13.85
CA ARG A 231 -11.02 -13.08 -14.94
C ARG A 231 -11.54 -12.84 -16.35
N ASN A 232 -10.62 -12.97 -17.32
CA ASN A 232 -10.88 -12.98 -18.76
C ASN A 232 -11.71 -11.80 -19.28
N GLY A 233 -11.46 -10.59 -18.78
CA GLY A 233 -12.14 -9.38 -19.25
C GLY A 233 -13.37 -8.98 -18.45
N ALA A 234 -13.73 -9.70 -17.39
CA ALA A 234 -14.79 -9.31 -16.47
C ALA A 234 -14.51 -7.91 -15.88
N HIS A 235 -15.54 -7.06 -15.81
CA HIS A 235 -15.35 -5.65 -15.46
C HIS A 235 -16.51 -5.03 -14.69
N ASP A 236 -16.25 -3.93 -13.98
CA ASP A 236 -17.30 -3.20 -13.23
C ASP A 236 -18.05 -4.06 -12.19
N ASN A 237 -17.41 -5.11 -11.65
CA ASN A 237 -18.01 -5.97 -10.63
C ASN A 237 -17.72 -5.46 -9.22
N LEU A 238 -18.64 -5.70 -8.29
CA LEU A 238 -18.55 -5.30 -6.89
C LEU A 238 -18.53 -6.53 -5.97
N ILE A 239 -17.41 -6.74 -5.29
CA ILE A 239 -17.29 -7.71 -4.20
C ILE A 239 -17.47 -6.97 -2.89
N GLY A 240 -18.64 -7.14 -2.28
CA GLY A 240 -19.07 -6.54 -1.02
C GLY A 240 -20.07 -5.40 -1.24
N GLY A 241 -19.90 -4.31 -0.50
CA GLY A 241 -20.74 -3.12 -0.61
C GLY A 241 -20.67 -2.21 0.62
N ALA A 242 -21.28 -1.03 0.54
CA ALA A 242 -21.10 0.03 1.55
C ALA A 242 -21.71 -0.26 2.94
N SER A 243 -22.58 -1.27 3.08
CA SER A 243 -23.23 -1.59 4.35
C SER A 243 -22.61 -2.82 5.02
N PRO A 244 -22.66 -2.94 6.37
CA PRO A 244 -22.25 -4.16 7.07
C PRO A 244 -22.99 -5.42 6.59
N ALA A 245 -24.24 -5.30 6.13
CA ALA A 245 -25.00 -6.43 5.58
C ALA A 245 -24.48 -6.90 4.21
N ALA A 246 -23.81 -6.02 3.46
CA ALA A 246 -23.19 -6.37 2.17
C ALA A 246 -21.77 -6.92 2.32
N ARG A 247 -21.18 -6.90 3.53
CA ARG A 247 -19.83 -7.38 3.80
C ARG A 247 -19.72 -8.88 3.57
N ASN A 248 -18.82 -9.30 2.71
CA ASN A 248 -18.45 -10.70 2.63
C ASN A 248 -17.43 -11.05 3.72
N LEU A 249 -17.46 -12.30 4.19
CA LEU A 249 -16.43 -12.90 5.03
C LEU A 249 -15.72 -13.99 4.23
N ILE A 250 -14.42 -13.83 4.01
CA ILE A 250 -13.66 -14.67 3.08
C ILE A 250 -12.38 -15.17 3.77
N GLY A 251 -12.21 -16.48 3.89
CA GLY A 251 -11.10 -17.04 4.64
C GLY A 251 -10.95 -18.53 4.43
N GLY A 252 -9.85 -19.11 4.92
CA GLY A 252 -9.62 -20.55 4.91
C GLY A 252 -9.41 -21.19 3.54
N ASN A 253 -9.13 -20.41 2.50
CA ASN A 253 -8.89 -20.93 1.14
C ASN A 253 -7.44 -21.40 0.97
N GLU A 254 -7.23 -22.41 0.11
CA GLU A 254 -5.92 -22.99 -0.19
C GLU A 254 -4.99 -22.06 -0.98
N HIS A 255 -5.54 -21.01 -1.58
CA HIS A 255 -4.78 -19.96 -2.26
C HIS A 255 -5.20 -18.56 -1.76
N SER A 256 -5.78 -17.73 -2.63
CA SER A 256 -6.14 -16.35 -2.31
C SER A 256 -7.62 -16.23 -1.98
N GLY A 257 -7.98 -15.31 -1.09
CA GLY A 257 -9.39 -15.03 -0.79
C GLY A 257 -10.10 -14.45 -2.01
N ILE A 258 -9.53 -13.40 -2.60
CA ILE A 258 -10.01 -12.81 -3.85
C ILE A 258 -8.87 -12.72 -4.85
N LEU A 259 -9.09 -13.16 -6.09
CA LEU A 259 -8.18 -13.00 -7.23
C LEU A 259 -8.85 -12.21 -8.34
N VAL A 260 -8.19 -11.16 -8.85
CA VAL A 260 -8.57 -10.44 -10.06
C VAL A 260 -7.44 -10.58 -11.06
N GLN A 261 -7.67 -11.22 -12.21
CA GLN A 261 -6.57 -11.55 -13.12
C GLN A 261 -6.85 -11.39 -14.60
N GLY A 262 -5.77 -11.16 -15.34
CA GLY A 262 -5.73 -11.17 -16.79
C GLY A 262 -5.95 -9.80 -17.42
N ALA A 263 -5.29 -9.59 -18.56
CA ALA A 263 -5.43 -8.37 -19.33
C ALA A 263 -6.88 -8.17 -19.79
N GLY A 264 -7.38 -6.94 -19.64
CA GLY A 264 -8.76 -6.58 -19.96
C GLY A 264 -9.74 -6.71 -18.79
N THR A 265 -9.39 -7.47 -17.74
CA THR A 265 -10.15 -7.48 -16.47
C THR A 265 -9.92 -6.15 -15.77
N ARG A 266 -10.98 -5.34 -15.62
CA ARG A 266 -10.82 -3.93 -15.20
C ARG A 266 -11.98 -3.36 -14.39
N ALA A 267 -11.76 -2.22 -13.74
CA ALA A 267 -12.81 -1.45 -13.07
C ALA A 267 -13.60 -2.24 -12.00
N ASN A 268 -12.99 -3.28 -11.43
CA ASN A 268 -13.63 -4.07 -10.37
C ASN A 268 -13.42 -3.37 -9.02
N THR A 269 -14.40 -3.49 -8.12
CA THR A 269 -14.36 -2.91 -6.78
C THR A 269 -14.47 -4.01 -5.72
N ILE A 270 -13.56 -4.00 -4.76
CA ILE A 270 -13.57 -4.90 -3.60
C ILE A 270 -13.75 -4.03 -2.36
N ALA A 271 -14.95 -3.96 -1.80
CA ALA A 271 -15.32 -2.98 -0.78
C ALA A 271 -15.93 -3.60 0.47
N ASN A 272 -15.44 -3.19 1.65
CA ASN A 272 -15.97 -3.56 2.98
C ASN A 272 -16.14 -5.08 3.16
N ASN A 273 -15.12 -5.84 2.79
CA ASN A 273 -15.02 -7.27 3.06
C ASN A 273 -14.13 -7.53 4.28
N TRP A 274 -14.36 -8.65 4.96
CA TRP A 274 -13.44 -9.21 5.96
C TRP A 274 -12.74 -10.42 5.37
N ILE A 275 -11.41 -10.39 5.33
CA ILE A 275 -10.60 -11.32 4.56
C ILE A 275 -9.45 -11.86 5.42
N GLY A 276 -9.49 -13.17 5.66
CA GLY A 276 -8.49 -13.92 6.43
C GLY A 276 -8.77 -13.95 7.95
N THR A 277 -9.94 -13.49 8.39
CA THR A 277 -10.38 -13.53 9.79
C THR A 277 -11.63 -14.38 9.97
N ASP A 278 -11.97 -14.68 11.22
CA ASP A 278 -13.30 -15.16 11.60
C ASP A 278 -14.35 -14.04 11.61
N ALA A 279 -15.62 -14.39 11.90
CA ALA A 279 -16.72 -13.43 11.99
C ALA A 279 -16.65 -12.48 13.20
N SER A 280 -15.73 -12.70 14.15
CA SER A 280 -15.42 -11.71 15.19
C SER A 280 -14.38 -10.67 14.73
N GLY A 281 -13.59 -11.01 13.70
CA GLY A 281 -12.48 -10.19 13.23
C GLY A 281 -11.28 -10.25 14.16
N GLN A 282 -11.23 -11.22 15.08
CA GLN A 282 -10.20 -11.35 16.12
C GLN A 282 -9.33 -12.61 15.95
N ALA A 283 -9.81 -13.62 15.23
CA ALA A 283 -9.06 -14.86 15.00
C ALA A 283 -8.67 -15.02 13.52
N ARG A 284 -7.52 -15.66 13.27
CA ARG A 284 -7.01 -15.91 11.90
C ARG A 284 -7.76 -17.08 11.27
N LEU A 285 -8.29 -16.87 10.06
CA LEU A 285 -8.75 -17.90 9.13
C LEU A 285 -8.02 -17.71 7.80
N ALA A 286 -6.73 -18.00 7.81
CA ALA A 286 -5.80 -17.63 6.76
C ALA A 286 -6.20 -18.16 5.38
N ASN A 287 -6.17 -17.29 4.38
CA ASN A 287 -5.92 -17.69 3.00
C ASN A 287 -4.42 -17.92 2.84
N LYS A 288 -4.02 -19.02 2.20
CA LYS A 288 -2.61 -19.48 2.23
C LYS A 288 -1.65 -18.68 1.37
N VAL A 289 -2.13 -17.81 0.48
CA VAL A 289 -1.28 -16.95 -0.36
C VAL A 289 -1.54 -15.47 -0.14
N ALA A 290 -2.71 -14.96 -0.53
CA ALA A 290 -3.06 -13.56 -0.31
C ALA A 290 -4.50 -13.40 0.17
N GLY A 291 -4.78 -12.33 0.92
CA GLY A 291 -6.16 -11.91 1.12
C GLY A 291 -6.77 -11.49 -0.21
N ILE A 292 -6.13 -10.54 -0.89
CA ILE A 292 -6.52 -10.03 -2.20
C ILE A 292 -5.31 -10.06 -3.14
N MET A 293 -5.47 -10.63 -4.32
CA MET A 293 -4.43 -10.65 -5.37
C MET A 293 -4.97 -10.02 -6.67
N ILE A 294 -4.22 -9.07 -7.23
CA ILE A 294 -4.48 -8.46 -8.54
C ILE A 294 -3.31 -8.82 -9.44
N SER A 295 -3.55 -9.48 -10.56
CA SER A 295 -2.47 -10.04 -11.37
C SER A 295 -2.68 -10.00 -12.89
N GLY A 296 -1.60 -10.30 -13.62
CA GLY A 296 -1.68 -10.57 -15.06
C GLY A 296 -2.11 -9.37 -15.90
N GLY A 297 -1.80 -8.14 -15.47
CA GLY A 297 -2.17 -6.92 -16.17
C GLY A 297 -3.62 -6.48 -15.99
N ALA A 298 -4.34 -7.06 -15.01
CA ALA A 298 -5.60 -6.50 -14.53
C ALA A 298 -5.39 -5.06 -14.07
N ARG A 299 -6.37 -4.20 -14.36
CA ARG A 299 -6.22 -2.74 -14.18
C ARG A 299 -7.42 -2.06 -13.55
N ASP A 300 -7.24 -0.80 -13.15
CA ASP A 300 -8.32 0.05 -12.64
C ASP A 300 -9.13 -0.59 -11.49
N THR A 301 -8.51 -1.49 -10.71
CA THR A 301 -9.21 -2.13 -9.59
C THR A 301 -9.19 -1.21 -8.39
N LEU A 302 -10.33 -1.06 -7.72
CA LEU A 302 -10.45 -0.36 -6.44
C LEU A 302 -10.53 -1.39 -5.31
N VAL A 303 -9.47 -1.48 -4.51
CA VAL A 303 -9.44 -2.25 -3.26
C VAL A 303 -9.74 -1.31 -2.10
N GLY A 304 -10.98 -1.37 -1.64
CA GLY A 304 -11.53 -0.52 -0.58
C GLY A 304 -12.23 0.70 -1.17
N GLY A 305 -11.84 1.88 -0.71
CA GLY A 305 -12.44 3.17 -1.10
C GLY A 305 -12.80 4.03 0.10
N ALA A 306 -13.31 5.24 -0.16
CA ALA A 306 -13.70 6.17 0.89
C ALA A 306 -14.82 5.56 1.75
N ASN A 307 -14.53 5.32 3.04
CA ASN A 307 -15.43 4.65 4.00
C ASN A 307 -15.87 3.24 3.56
N GLN A 308 -15.10 2.59 2.68
CA GLN A 308 -15.39 1.28 2.09
C GLN A 308 -14.22 0.31 2.27
N GLY A 309 -13.35 0.57 3.25
CA GLY A 309 -12.17 -0.23 3.56
C GLY A 309 -12.46 -1.69 3.86
N ASN A 310 -11.60 -2.57 3.35
CA ASN A 310 -11.59 -3.97 3.74
C ASN A 310 -10.76 -4.17 5.02
N LEU A 311 -11.11 -5.21 5.80
CA LEU A 311 -10.25 -5.79 6.83
C LEU A 311 -9.49 -6.96 6.20
N VAL A 312 -8.18 -6.84 6.05
CA VAL A 312 -7.34 -7.84 5.36
C VAL A 312 -6.21 -8.29 6.28
N SER A 313 -6.46 -9.34 7.04
CA SER A 313 -5.62 -9.75 8.16
C SER A 313 -5.56 -11.28 8.25
N GLY A 314 -4.53 -11.80 8.89
CA GLY A 314 -4.40 -13.24 9.13
C GLY A 314 -4.07 -14.09 7.90
N ASN A 315 -3.76 -13.51 6.74
CA ASN A 315 -3.35 -14.24 5.53
C ASN A 315 -1.82 -14.47 5.51
N ASP A 316 -1.27 -14.99 4.41
CA ASP A 316 0.18 -14.92 4.17
C ASP A 316 0.58 -13.50 3.71
N ILE A 317 0.05 -13.02 2.59
CA ILE A 317 0.14 -11.61 2.15
C ILE A 317 -1.22 -10.94 2.30
N GLY A 318 -1.27 -9.68 2.73
CA GLY A 318 -2.54 -8.93 2.78
C GLY A 318 -3.09 -8.66 1.38
N VAL A 319 -2.45 -7.73 0.67
CA VAL A 319 -2.79 -7.33 -0.71
C VAL A 319 -1.59 -7.54 -1.62
N TYR A 320 -1.78 -8.26 -2.72
CA TYR A 320 -0.72 -8.62 -3.66
C TYR A 320 -0.98 -8.06 -5.06
N LEU A 321 -0.23 -7.03 -5.45
CA LEU A 321 -0.24 -6.41 -6.78
C LEU A 321 0.89 -7.00 -7.64
N ASP A 322 0.56 -8.01 -8.43
CA ASP A 322 1.49 -8.80 -9.25
C ASP A 322 1.37 -8.41 -10.73
N GLY A 323 2.15 -7.40 -11.16
CA GLY A 323 1.98 -6.83 -12.50
C GLY A 323 0.63 -6.11 -12.69
N ALA A 324 -0.01 -5.68 -11.60
CA ALA A 324 -1.22 -4.87 -11.64
C ALA A 324 -0.92 -3.44 -12.10
N VAL A 325 -1.88 -2.83 -12.79
CA VAL A 325 -1.73 -1.49 -13.36
C VAL A 325 -2.88 -0.59 -12.90
N ASP A 326 -2.61 0.68 -12.60
CA ASP A 326 -3.64 1.67 -12.26
C ASP A 326 -4.59 1.22 -11.13
N THR A 327 -4.12 0.36 -10.21
CA THR A 327 -4.91 -0.16 -9.10
C THR A 327 -4.81 0.78 -7.89
N THR A 328 -5.94 1.04 -7.25
CA THR A 328 -6.00 1.82 -6.02
C THR A 328 -6.32 0.93 -4.83
N VAL A 329 -5.46 0.93 -3.81
CA VAL A 329 -5.68 0.31 -2.50
C VAL A 329 -5.93 1.43 -1.51
N ALA A 330 -7.16 1.63 -1.04
CA ALA A 330 -7.52 2.78 -0.21
C ALA A 330 -8.49 2.43 0.92
N GLY A 331 -8.33 3.08 2.08
CA GLY A 331 -9.24 2.97 3.21
C GLY A 331 -9.16 1.66 4.01
N ASN A 332 -8.23 0.74 3.68
CA ASN A 332 -8.21 -0.61 4.24
C ASN A 332 -7.49 -0.68 5.59
N VAL A 333 -7.85 -1.66 6.42
CA VAL A 333 -7.09 -2.08 7.61
C VAL A 333 -6.41 -3.41 7.27
N ILE A 334 -5.07 -3.43 7.28
CA ILE A 334 -4.25 -4.54 6.79
C ILE A 334 -3.28 -4.99 7.89
N GLY A 335 -3.57 -6.15 8.49
CA GLY A 335 -2.74 -6.80 9.50
C GLY A 335 -3.12 -6.51 10.97
N LEU A 336 -4.21 -5.77 11.21
CA LEU A 336 -4.81 -5.60 12.54
C LEU A 336 -6.14 -6.36 12.64
N ALA A 337 -6.58 -6.67 13.85
CA ALA A 337 -7.92 -7.16 14.12
C ALA A 337 -8.98 -6.05 13.90
N ALA A 338 -10.25 -6.42 13.97
CA ALA A 338 -11.37 -5.50 13.78
C ALA A 338 -11.46 -4.38 14.84
N ASP A 339 -10.73 -4.50 15.96
CA ASP A 339 -10.62 -3.44 16.98
C ASP A 339 -9.69 -2.28 16.56
N GLY A 340 -8.97 -2.45 15.45
CA GLY A 340 -8.12 -1.42 14.87
C GLY A 340 -6.81 -1.17 15.63
N HIS A 341 -6.44 -2.03 16.58
CA HIS A 341 -5.17 -1.91 17.33
C HIS A 341 -4.47 -3.24 17.61
N THR A 342 -5.20 -4.37 17.71
CA THR A 342 -4.61 -5.67 18.03
C THR A 342 -3.93 -6.25 16.78
N PRO A 343 -2.63 -6.59 16.82
CA PRO A 343 -1.97 -7.22 15.68
C PRO A 343 -2.60 -8.58 15.33
N LEU A 344 -3.03 -8.71 14.07
CA LEU A 344 -3.53 -9.95 13.48
C LEU A 344 -2.83 -10.15 12.13
N GLY A 345 -1.51 -10.02 12.14
CA GLY A 345 -0.67 -9.83 10.97
C GLY A 345 -0.85 -10.86 9.85
N ASN A 346 -0.65 -10.38 8.63
CA ASN A 346 -0.35 -11.24 7.48
C ASN A 346 1.10 -11.73 7.61
N GLN A 347 1.39 -13.01 7.35
CA GLN A 347 2.67 -13.65 7.72
C GLN A 347 3.89 -13.10 6.96
N SER A 348 3.78 -12.92 5.65
CA SER A 348 4.85 -12.38 4.81
C SER A 348 4.80 -10.85 4.72
N GLY A 349 3.64 -10.21 4.76
CA GLY A 349 3.57 -8.75 4.79
C GLY A 349 2.23 -8.16 4.42
N GLY A 350 2.13 -6.83 4.51
CA GLY A 350 0.89 -6.10 4.27
C GLY A 350 0.54 -5.99 2.78
N VAL A 351 1.27 -5.17 2.04
CA VAL A 351 1.03 -4.87 0.62
C VAL A 351 2.28 -5.15 -0.21
N PHE A 352 2.18 -6.04 -1.19
CA PHE A 352 3.27 -6.37 -2.11
C PHE A 352 2.98 -5.77 -3.50
N VAL A 353 3.96 -5.07 -4.07
CA VAL A 353 3.89 -4.44 -5.41
C VAL A 353 5.09 -4.92 -6.22
N VAL A 354 4.87 -5.84 -7.14
CA VAL A 354 5.98 -6.62 -7.75
C VAL A 354 5.75 -6.88 -9.23
N ARG A 355 6.74 -7.52 -9.88
CA ARG A 355 6.63 -8.12 -11.22
C ARG A 355 6.11 -7.14 -12.28
N GLY A 356 6.58 -5.90 -12.22
CA GLY A 356 6.24 -4.88 -13.22
C GLY A 356 4.94 -4.13 -12.93
N ALA A 357 4.44 -4.15 -11.70
CA ALA A 357 3.27 -3.40 -11.30
C ALA A 357 3.49 -1.87 -11.45
N GLN A 358 2.56 -1.19 -12.12
CA GLN A 358 2.75 0.19 -12.56
C GLN A 358 1.60 1.12 -12.18
N ASN A 359 1.93 2.37 -11.85
CA ASN A 359 0.95 3.44 -11.62
C ASN A 359 -0.09 3.12 -10.54
N ASN A 360 0.23 2.22 -9.61
CA ASN A 360 -0.69 1.87 -8.54
C ASN A 360 -0.64 2.91 -7.43
N ARG A 361 -1.76 3.11 -6.77
CA ARG A 361 -1.91 4.03 -5.65
C ARG A 361 -2.23 3.26 -4.37
N ILE A 362 -1.37 3.37 -3.37
CA ILE A 362 -1.61 2.86 -2.02
C ILE A 362 -1.94 4.05 -1.13
N GLY A 363 -3.21 4.20 -0.80
CA GLY A 363 -3.78 5.26 0.02
C GLY A 363 -4.31 6.43 -0.79
N GLY A 364 -4.35 7.62 -0.20
CA GLY A 364 -5.04 8.78 -0.76
C GLY A 364 -4.57 10.12 -0.18
N PRO A 365 -4.90 11.26 -0.79
CA PRO A 365 -4.54 12.58 -0.28
C PRO A 365 -5.60 13.09 0.71
N SER A 366 -6.50 12.23 1.18
CA SER A 366 -7.59 12.55 2.10
C SER A 366 -7.67 11.46 3.17
N PRO A 367 -8.02 11.80 4.43
CA PRO A 367 -8.09 10.81 5.52
C PRO A 367 -8.98 9.58 5.24
N VAL A 368 -10.07 9.74 4.50
CA VAL A 368 -11.00 8.62 4.19
C VAL A 368 -10.44 7.55 3.25
N LEU A 369 -9.32 7.85 2.58
CA LEU A 369 -8.63 6.93 1.66
C LEU A 369 -7.39 6.29 2.28
N ARG A 370 -7.06 6.66 3.53
CA ARG A 370 -5.89 6.15 4.26
C ARG A 370 -6.01 4.67 4.52
N ASN A 371 -4.97 3.91 4.18
CA ASN A 371 -4.83 2.56 4.72
C ASN A 371 -4.10 2.59 6.07
N VAL A 372 -4.40 1.61 6.91
CA VAL A 372 -3.64 1.25 8.11
C VAL A 372 -2.96 -0.08 7.83
N ILE A 373 -1.62 -0.10 7.79
CA ILE A 373 -0.80 -1.24 7.36
C ILE A 373 0.18 -1.57 8.47
N SER A 374 -0.22 -2.49 9.34
CA SER A 374 0.36 -2.63 10.68
C SER A 374 0.30 -4.07 11.17
N GLY A 375 1.18 -4.43 12.11
CA GLY A 375 1.24 -5.76 12.70
C GLY A 375 1.63 -6.89 11.73
N ASN A 376 2.05 -6.59 10.49
CA ASN A 376 2.37 -7.60 9.49
C ASN A 376 3.77 -8.19 9.71
N GLY A 377 3.93 -9.45 9.33
CA GLY A 377 5.14 -10.23 9.51
C GLY A 377 5.11 -11.19 10.70
N ALA A 378 6.20 -11.92 10.85
CA ALA A 378 6.51 -12.70 12.04
C ALA A 378 8.02 -12.68 12.31
N VAL A 379 8.40 -13.01 13.55
CA VAL A 379 9.80 -13.11 13.96
C VAL A 379 10.57 -14.09 13.05
N ALA A 380 11.83 -13.76 12.73
CA ALA A 380 12.77 -14.61 11.98
C ALA A 380 12.39 -14.92 10.51
N THR A 381 11.48 -14.15 9.91
CA THR A 381 11.22 -14.24 8.45
C THR A 381 12.04 -13.19 7.68
N ALA A 382 12.39 -13.49 6.44
CA ALA A 382 13.01 -12.52 5.53
C ALA A 382 12.01 -11.45 5.02
N PHE A 383 10.75 -11.56 5.43
CA PHE A 383 9.64 -10.70 5.08
C PHE A 383 8.99 -10.12 6.36
N GLY A 384 7.88 -9.41 6.25
CA GLY A 384 7.23 -8.70 7.36
C GLY A 384 7.29 -7.19 7.22
N GLN A 385 7.42 -6.71 5.98
CA GLN A 385 7.25 -5.30 5.67
C GLN A 385 5.77 -4.92 5.65
N GLY A 386 5.48 -3.66 6.00
CA GLY A 386 4.16 -3.09 5.72
C GLY A 386 3.91 -3.04 4.22
N ILE A 387 4.81 -2.40 3.47
CA ILE A 387 4.78 -2.32 2.01
C ILE A 387 6.11 -2.82 1.42
N TYR A 388 6.03 -3.72 0.44
CA TYR A 388 7.18 -4.29 -0.27
C TYR A 388 7.07 -4.02 -1.78
N MET A 389 8.01 -3.26 -2.35
CA MET A 389 8.10 -2.96 -3.78
C MET A 389 9.36 -3.57 -4.38
N SER A 390 9.23 -4.36 -5.44
CA SER A 390 10.33 -5.13 -6.01
C SER A 390 10.24 -5.26 -7.52
N ASP A 391 11.36 -5.68 -8.11
CA ASP A 391 11.54 -6.06 -9.51
C ASP A 391 11.63 -4.86 -10.47
N THR A 392 12.34 -5.10 -11.58
CA THR A 392 12.43 -4.13 -12.66
C THR A 392 11.06 -3.88 -13.27
N SER A 393 10.86 -2.67 -13.79
CA SER A 393 9.56 -2.21 -14.36
C SER A 393 8.44 -1.98 -13.33
N THR A 394 8.67 -2.25 -12.03
CA THR A 394 7.77 -1.79 -10.97
C THR A 394 7.99 -0.29 -10.75
N THR A 395 7.17 0.54 -11.39
CA THR A 395 7.41 1.99 -11.53
C THR A 395 6.15 2.84 -11.45
N GLY A 396 6.30 4.13 -11.15
CA GLY A 396 5.19 5.08 -11.10
C GLY A 396 4.21 4.84 -9.95
N ASN A 397 4.54 3.98 -8.99
CA ASN A 397 3.64 3.68 -7.87
C ASN A 397 3.72 4.77 -6.80
N LEU A 398 2.57 5.10 -6.21
CA LEU A 398 2.40 6.16 -5.22
C LEU A 398 1.96 5.58 -3.88
N VAL A 399 2.65 5.92 -2.79
CA VAL A 399 2.25 5.59 -1.41
C VAL A 399 1.89 6.88 -0.69
N LEU A 400 0.61 7.12 -0.44
CA LEU A 400 0.11 8.42 0.00
C LEU A 400 -0.83 8.30 1.19
N GLY A 401 -0.58 9.11 2.23
CA GLY A 401 -1.52 9.31 3.34
C GLY A 401 -1.79 8.09 4.21
N ASN A 402 -0.92 7.07 4.20
CA ASN A 402 -1.10 5.82 4.96
C ASN A 402 -0.59 5.94 6.40
N TYR A 403 -1.13 5.11 7.29
CA TYR A 403 -0.56 4.78 8.58
C TYR A 403 0.14 3.44 8.50
N ILE A 404 1.43 3.38 8.83
CA ILE A 404 2.27 2.20 8.66
C ILE A 404 3.03 1.93 9.96
N GLY A 405 2.61 0.87 10.66
CA GLY A 405 3.17 0.46 11.95
C GLY A 405 2.52 1.11 13.18
N THR A 406 1.36 1.77 13.01
CA THR A 406 0.53 2.32 14.09
C THR A 406 -0.86 1.68 14.11
N ASP A 407 -1.61 1.91 15.17
CA ASP A 407 -3.05 1.63 15.19
C ASP A 407 -3.84 2.55 14.25
N THR A 408 -5.17 2.38 14.22
CA THR A 408 -6.09 3.18 13.41
C THR A 408 -6.16 4.67 13.81
N SER A 409 -5.75 5.04 15.02
CA SER A 409 -5.64 6.45 15.44
C SER A 409 -4.42 7.14 14.81
N GLY A 410 -3.39 6.36 14.50
CA GLY A 410 -2.09 6.87 14.04
C GLY A 410 -1.12 7.21 15.18
N ASN A 411 -1.54 7.02 16.44
CA ASN A 411 -0.77 7.39 17.62
C ASN A 411 -0.52 6.22 18.58
N GLY A 412 -1.19 5.07 18.40
CA GLY A 412 -0.88 3.84 19.12
C GLY A 412 0.13 2.97 18.36
N PRO A 413 1.04 2.25 19.05
CA PRO A 413 2.01 1.37 18.41
C PRO A 413 1.38 0.07 17.88
N ALA A 414 1.64 -0.29 16.62
CA ALA A 414 1.27 -1.58 16.05
C ALA A 414 2.23 -1.99 14.91
N GLY A 415 3.53 -1.98 15.23
CA GLY A 415 4.62 -2.09 14.25
C GLY A 415 4.54 -3.31 13.35
N ASN A 416 4.91 -3.15 12.07
CA ASN A 416 5.26 -4.31 11.25
C ASN A 416 6.59 -4.90 11.75
N TYR A 417 6.81 -6.20 11.59
CA TYR A 417 7.99 -6.88 12.16
C TYR A 417 9.33 -6.45 11.53
N ARG A 418 9.31 -5.91 10.29
CA ARG A 418 10.50 -5.41 9.60
C ARG A 418 10.40 -3.92 9.29
N GLN A 419 10.61 -3.52 8.04
CA GLN A 419 10.47 -2.12 7.64
C GLN A 419 9.00 -1.73 7.48
N GLY A 420 8.68 -0.46 7.69
CA GLY A 420 7.38 0.04 7.25
C GLY A 420 7.23 -0.08 5.73
N LEU A 421 8.26 0.33 4.99
CA LEU A 421 8.30 0.26 3.53
C LEU A 421 9.69 -0.13 3.01
N LEU A 422 9.74 -1.07 2.05
CA LEU A 422 10.95 -1.48 1.34
C LEU A 422 10.76 -1.34 -0.18
N ILE A 423 11.67 -0.63 -0.85
CA ILE A 423 11.81 -0.60 -2.32
C ILE A 423 13.13 -1.25 -2.70
N THR A 424 13.13 -2.27 -3.56
CA THR A 424 14.32 -3.07 -3.86
C THR A 424 14.31 -3.64 -5.29
N ALA A 425 15.34 -4.40 -5.64
CA ALA A 425 15.44 -5.24 -6.84
C ALA A 425 15.10 -4.53 -8.17
N GLY A 426 15.46 -3.24 -8.29
CA GLY A 426 15.27 -2.46 -9.53
C GLY A 426 13.93 -1.72 -9.65
N ALA A 427 13.08 -1.73 -8.63
CA ALA A 427 11.89 -0.88 -8.59
C ALA A 427 12.27 0.61 -8.53
N GLN A 428 11.82 1.40 -9.50
CA GLN A 428 12.30 2.77 -9.71
C GLN A 428 11.16 3.74 -10.04
N ALA A 429 11.40 5.04 -9.96
CA ALA A 429 10.39 6.07 -10.22
C ALA A 429 9.12 5.91 -9.36
N ASN A 430 9.26 5.40 -8.14
CA ASN A 430 8.17 5.31 -7.17
C ASN A 430 8.26 6.48 -6.16
N GLN A 431 7.12 6.88 -5.64
CA GLN A 431 7.00 8.02 -4.74
C GLN A 431 6.33 7.65 -3.41
N VAL A 432 6.96 8.02 -2.30
CA VAL A 432 6.46 7.84 -0.93
C VAL A 432 6.14 9.20 -0.34
N GLY A 433 4.86 9.47 -0.18
CA GLY A 433 4.32 10.74 0.30
C GLY A 433 4.22 11.80 -0.80
N ASP A 434 3.72 12.97 -0.43
CA ASP A 434 3.66 14.17 -1.27
C ASP A 434 3.70 15.40 -0.34
N THR A 435 3.88 16.59 -0.92
CA THR A 435 4.01 17.86 -0.18
C THR A 435 2.72 18.36 0.48
N THR A 436 1.57 17.76 0.17
CA THR A 436 0.31 18.08 0.86
C THR A 436 0.22 17.33 2.19
N ALA A 437 -0.12 18.03 3.28
CA ALA A 437 -0.11 17.46 4.63
C ALA A 437 -0.96 16.17 4.76
N ALA A 438 -2.09 16.09 4.06
CA ALA A 438 -2.97 14.92 4.08
C ALA A 438 -2.45 13.72 3.26
N ALA A 439 -1.46 13.92 2.38
CA ALA A 439 -0.85 12.88 1.57
C ALA A 439 0.48 12.35 2.16
N GLY A 440 0.98 12.96 3.24
CA GLY A 440 2.11 12.44 4.00
C GLY A 440 1.78 11.13 4.71
N ASN A 441 2.67 10.14 4.64
CA ASN A 441 2.49 8.90 5.39
C ASN A 441 3.01 9.04 6.83
N VAL A 442 2.38 8.34 7.77
CA VAL A 442 2.90 8.10 9.12
C VAL A 442 3.57 6.73 9.10
N ILE A 443 4.89 6.69 9.34
CA ILE A 443 5.69 5.47 9.25
C ILE A 443 6.48 5.31 10.55
N ALA A 444 5.95 4.52 11.46
CA ALA A 444 6.36 4.55 12.85
C ALA A 444 6.33 3.16 13.50
N TYR A 445 7.12 3.00 14.57
CA TYR A 445 7.17 1.82 15.43
C TYR A 445 7.45 0.48 14.72
N ASN A 446 8.00 0.49 13.50
CA ASN A 446 8.32 -0.74 12.78
C ASN A 446 9.55 -1.42 13.38
N GLY A 447 9.58 -2.76 13.36
CA GLY A 447 10.58 -3.62 14.00
C GLY A 447 12.00 -3.48 13.45
N LEU A 448 12.18 -2.81 12.32
CA LEU A 448 13.47 -2.35 11.79
C LEU A 448 13.40 -0.83 11.49
N GLY A 449 13.79 -0.39 10.30
CA GLY A 449 13.73 1.02 9.91
C GLY A 449 12.34 1.41 9.36
N GLY A 450 12.06 2.71 9.27
CA GLY A 450 10.81 3.18 8.66
C GLY A 450 10.76 2.85 7.17
N ILE A 451 11.68 3.46 6.40
CA ILE A 451 11.79 3.29 4.94
C ILE A 451 13.17 2.73 4.58
N ARG A 452 13.22 1.73 3.69
CA ARG A 452 14.45 1.23 3.08
C ARG A 452 14.34 1.24 1.56
N ILE A 453 15.33 1.83 0.88
CA ILE A 453 15.37 1.93 -0.60
C ILE A 453 16.70 1.40 -1.11
N ASP A 454 16.69 0.21 -1.71
CA ASP A 454 17.85 -0.45 -2.33
C ASP A 454 17.85 -0.34 -3.87
N ALA A 455 16.93 0.43 -4.42
CA ALA A 455 16.76 0.62 -5.86
C ALA A 455 16.84 2.11 -6.25
N PRO A 456 17.17 2.44 -7.52
CA PRO A 456 17.47 3.81 -7.91
C PRO A 456 16.23 4.65 -8.26
N ASN A 457 16.41 5.97 -8.36
CA ASN A 457 15.41 6.90 -8.92
C ASN A 457 14.06 6.93 -8.18
N ASN A 458 14.04 6.76 -6.86
CA ASN A 458 12.84 6.86 -6.03
C ASN A 458 12.81 8.16 -5.21
N ARG A 459 11.61 8.57 -4.80
CA ARG A 459 11.36 9.84 -4.12
C ARG A 459 10.61 9.65 -2.81
N VAL A 460 11.04 10.31 -1.75
CA VAL A 460 10.40 10.28 -0.42
C VAL A 460 10.21 11.71 0.07
N LEU A 461 8.98 12.17 0.28
CA LEU A 461 8.68 13.57 0.60
C LEU A 461 7.41 13.70 1.45
N GLY A 462 7.38 14.69 2.33
CA GLY A 462 6.19 15.02 3.12
C GLY A 462 5.78 14.00 4.19
N ASN A 463 6.65 13.07 4.62
CA ASN A 463 6.28 12.00 5.55
C ASN A 463 6.58 12.33 7.01
N LEU A 464 5.82 11.73 7.93
CA LEU A 464 6.08 11.66 9.36
C LEU A 464 6.71 10.29 9.66
N ILE A 465 7.98 10.27 10.08
CA ILE A 465 8.77 9.03 10.24
C ILE A 465 9.32 8.94 11.66
N GLY A 466 8.85 7.96 12.42
CA GLY A 466 9.20 7.76 13.83
C GLY A 466 8.41 8.63 14.83
N VAL A 467 7.36 9.30 14.34
CA VAL A 467 6.34 9.98 15.16
C VAL A 467 4.94 9.54 14.77
N GLY A 468 3.98 9.74 15.66
CA GLY A 468 2.56 9.52 15.40
C GLY A 468 1.96 10.56 14.44
N ALA A 469 0.69 10.37 14.12
CA ALA A 469 -0.07 11.23 13.22
C ALA A 469 -0.25 12.67 13.72
N ASP A 470 -0.07 12.91 15.02
CA ASP A 470 -0.03 14.24 15.62
C ASP A 470 1.29 14.98 15.41
N GLY A 471 2.30 14.33 14.82
CA GLY A 471 3.63 14.89 14.58
C GLY A 471 4.56 14.92 15.80
N HIS A 472 4.10 14.48 16.98
CA HIS A 472 4.86 14.63 18.24
C HIS A 472 4.85 13.40 19.13
N THR A 473 3.85 12.52 19.04
CA THR A 473 3.83 11.24 19.75
C THR A 473 5.04 10.43 19.32
N ARG A 474 5.90 10.05 20.27
CA ARG A 474 7.18 9.39 19.98
C ARG A 474 6.96 7.91 19.67
N LEU A 475 7.06 7.54 18.41
CA LEU A 475 6.88 6.17 17.91
C LEU A 475 8.06 5.76 17.03
N GLY A 476 9.27 5.91 17.58
CA GLY A 476 10.52 5.62 16.87
C GLY A 476 10.55 4.24 16.23
N ASN A 477 11.05 4.15 15.00
CA ASN A 477 11.37 2.85 14.39
C ASN A 477 12.59 2.24 15.09
N GLN A 478 12.70 0.91 15.13
CA GLN A 478 13.76 0.19 15.86
C GLN A 478 15.14 0.23 15.17
N SER A 479 15.28 0.99 14.08
CA SER A 479 16.54 1.20 13.36
C SER A 479 16.58 2.64 12.80
N ASN A 480 17.15 2.85 11.61
CA ASN A 480 17.16 4.16 10.96
C ASN A 480 15.74 4.57 10.53
N GLY A 481 15.43 5.86 10.56
CA GLY A 481 14.16 6.36 10.00
C GLY A 481 14.07 6.04 8.51
N VAL A 482 15.09 6.44 7.76
CA VAL A 482 15.22 6.16 6.32
C VAL A 482 16.62 5.61 6.01
N ARG A 483 16.70 4.49 5.28
CA ARG A 483 17.95 3.94 4.74
C ARG A 483 17.91 3.87 3.21
N ILE A 484 18.86 4.50 2.54
CA ILE A 484 18.95 4.52 1.07
C ILE A 484 20.24 3.84 0.63
N GLY A 485 20.12 2.63 0.08
CA GLY A 485 21.17 1.87 -0.58
C GLY A 485 21.28 2.08 -2.10
N GLY A 486 20.17 2.41 -2.77
CA GLY A 486 20.17 2.66 -4.22
C GLY A 486 20.67 4.06 -4.60
N ASN A 487 21.19 4.21 -5.81
CA ASN A 487 21.69 5.50 -6.32
C ASN A 487 20.55 6.43 -6.80
N ASP A 488 20.88 7.70 -7.04
CA ASP A 488 20.02 8.65 -7.77
C ASP A 488 18.64 8.85 -7.12
N ASN A 489 18.57 8.74 -5.79
CA ASN A 489 17.33 8.90 -5.03
C ASN A 489 17.15 10.35 -4.55
N THR A 490 15.92 10.72 -4.19
CA THR A 490 15.61 12.01 -3.56
C THR A 490 14.84 11.82 -2.26
N LEU A 491 15.37 12.36 -1.17
CA LEU A 491 14.71 12.46 0.13
C LEU A 491 14.40 13.93 0.41
N GLY A 492 13.14 14.30 0.26
CA GLY A 492 12.61 15.62 0.51
C GLY A 492 11.83 16.22 -0.67
N PRO A 493 11.16 17.35 -0.45
CA PRO A 493 11.17 18.12 0.80
C PRO A 493 10.21 17.60 1.87
N ASN A 494 10.22 18.22 3.05
CA ASN A 494 9.19 18.17 4.10
C ASN A 494 9.00 16.82 4.80
N ASN A 495 10.02 15.95 4.87
CA ASN A 495 9.93 14.83 5.82
C ASN A 495 10.30 15.30 7.23
N LEU A 496 9.51 14.88 8.23
CA LEU A 496 9.88 14.91 9.64
C LEU A 496 10.36 13.52 10.04
N ILE A 497 11.64 13.40 10.37
CA ILE A 497 12.28 12.11 10.70
C ILE A 497 12.84 12.20 12.10
N ALA A 498 12.14 11.58 13.05
CA ALA A 498 12.38 11.80 14.45
C ALA A 498 12.28 10.56 15.32
N ASN A 499 12.94 10.60 16.48
CA ASN A 499 12.85 9.59 17.54
C ASN A 499 13.25 8.15 17.12
N ASN A 500 13.88 7.96 15.96
CA ASN A 500 14.31 6.64 15.51
C ASN A 500 15.49 6.15 16.36
N GLN A 501 15.60 4.85 16.58
CA GLN A 501 16.63 4.31 17.48
C GLN A 501 18.05 4.48 16.95
N HIS A 502 18.23 4.51 15.63
CA HIS A 502 19.52 4.79 14.99
C HIS A 502 19.55 6.21 14.42
N SER A 503 20.14 6.41 13.23
CA SER A 503 20.18 7.70 12.57
C SER A 503 18.81 8.03 11.97
N GLY A 504 18.51 9.32 11.81
CA GLY A 504 17.33 9.73 11.04
C GLY A 504 17.44 9.21 9.60
N VAL A 505 18.56 9.51 8.95
CA VAL A 505 18.87 9.08 7.58
C VAL A 505 20.22 8.36 7.54
N LEU A 506 20.26 7.18 6.92
CA LEU A 506 21.48 6.49 6.52
C LEU A 506 21.54 6.37 4.99
N LEU A 507 22.51 7.03 4.39
CA LEU A 507 22.71 7.11 2.95
C LEU A 507 23.94 6.33 2.51
N LEU A 508 23.75 5.24 1.79
CA LEU A 508 24.78 4.38 1.24
C LEU A 508 24.88 4.51 -0.29
N GLY A 509 23.76 4.80 -0.95
CA GLY A 509 23.70 5.03 -2.40
C GLY A 509 24.30 6.38 -2.82
N SER A 510 24.89 6.41 -4.01
CA SER A 510 25.52 7.62 -4.58
C SER A 510 24.51 8.53 -5.28
N ASN A 511 24.94 9.75 -5.63
CA ASN A 511 24.13 10.73 -6.38
C ASN A 511 22.75 11.04 -5.75
N THR A 512 22.63 10.87 -4.44
CA THR A 512 21.35 11.03 -3.74
C THR A 512 21.25 12.44 -3.19
N THR A 513 20.07 13.04 -3.35
CA THR A 513 19.77 14.35 -2.79
C THR A 513 18.92 14.21 -1.54
N VAL A 514 19.36 14.80 -0.43
CA VAL A 514 18.61 14.93 0.80
C VAL A 514 18.38 16.42 1.03
N MET A 515 17.15 16.89 0.84
CA MET A 515 16.86 18.33 0.92
C MET A 515 15.63 18.68 1.75
N SER A 516 15.70 19.81 2.48
CA SER A 516 14.52 20.39 3.15
C SER A 516 13.76 19.43 4.07
N ASN A 517 14.47 18.58 4.80
CA ASN A 517 13.90 17.70 5.82
C ASN A 517 14.17 18.24 7.23
N THR A 518 13.36 17.82 8.19
CA THR A 518 13.62 17.99 9.63
C THR A 518 14.05 16.65 10.21
N LEU A 519 15.26 16.59 10.75
CA LEU A 519 15.88 15.41 11.35
C LEU A 519 16.13 15.70 12.83
N GLU A 520 15.30 15.17 13.72
CA GLU A 520 15.33 15.55 15.13
C GLU A 520 15.31 14.38 16.11
N ALA A 521 16.03 14.54 17.23
CA ALA A 521 15.97 13.60 18.36
C ALA A 521 16.19 12.11 17.99
N ASN A 522 16.94 11.81 16.93
CA ASN A 522 17.28 10.44 16.57
C ASN A 522 18.42 9.93 17.48
N GLY A 523 18.45 8.62 17.71
CA GLY A 523 19.37 8.00 18.66
C GLY A 523 20.85 8.16 18.28
N ARG A 524 21.17 8.28 16.98
CA ARG A 524 22.53 8.51 16.47
C ARG A 524 22.62 9.86 15.75
N SER A 525 23.28 9.94 14.60
CA SER A 525 23.29 11.16 13.79
C SER A 525 21.91 11.50 13.22
N GLY A 526 21.64 12.78 12.98
CA GLY A 526 20.48 13.14 12.17
C GLY A 526 20.59 12.55 10.77
N LEU A 527 21.77 12.67 10.16
CA LEU A 527 22.08 12.11 8.85
C LEU A 527 23.48 11.51 8.83
N CYS A 528 23.62 10.35 8.22
CA CYS A 528 24.90 9.79 7.81
C CYS A 528 24.95 9.53 6.31
N ALA A 529 26.01 9.98 5.64
CA ALA A 529 26.27 9.69 4.24
C ALA A 529 27.61 8.95 4.04
N ILE A 530 27.51 7.87 3.26
CA ILE A 530 28.59 6.99 2.82
C ILE A 530 28.68 6.95 1.29
N GLY A 531 27.54 7.00 0.60
CA GLY A 531 27.51 7.09 -0.87
C GLY A 531 28.17 8.37 -1.40
N ARG A 532 28.79 8.29 -2.57
CA ARG A 532 29.51 9.41 -3.21
C ARG A 532 28.55 10.45 -3.78
N ASN A 533 29.03 11.69 -3.93
CA ASN A 533 28.32 12.77 -4.62
C ASN A 533 26.90 13.01 -4.06
N ALA A 534 26.76 12.93 -2.74
CA ALA A 534 25.50 13.25 -2.07
C ALA A 534 25.31 14.77 -2.02
N THR A 535 24.09 15.24 -2.31
CA THR A 535 23.70 16.64 -2.08
C THR A 535 22.84 16.72 -0.84
N ILE A 536 23.27 17.47 0.16
CA ILE A 536 22.59 17.65 1.45
C ILE A 536 22.29 19.14 1.59
N ASP A 537 21.06 19.55 1.33
CA ASP A 537 20.71 20.97 1.18
C ASP A 537 19.49 21.40 2.01
N ARG A 538 19.60 22.52 2.73
CA ARG A 538 18.47 23.13 3.47
C ARG A 538 17.79 22.20 4.48
N ASN A 539 18.48 21.22 5.05
CA ASN A 539 17.92 20.38 6.10
C ASN A 539 18.06 21.06 7.47
N LEU A 540 17.06 20.84 8.32
CA LEU A 540 17.11 21.15 9.75
C LEU A 540 17.54 19.89 10.52
N VAL A 541 18.67 19.95 11.22
CA VAL A 541 19.27 18.81 11.92
C VAL A 541 19.54 19.18 13.37
N VAL A 542 18.70 18.69 14.28
CA VAL A 542 18.63 19.21 15.65
C VAL A 542 18.49 18.11 16.71
N GLN A 543 19.15 18.26 17.86
CA GLN A 543 18.97 17.37 19.03
C GLN A 543 19.26 15.87 18.78
N ASN A 544 20.03 15.52 17.77
CA ASN A 544 20.37 14.13 17.49
C ASN A 544 21.55 13.65 18.37
N GLY A 545 21.63 12.35 18.61
CA GLY A 545 22.74 11.68 19.29
C GLY A 545 22.43 11.10 20.68
N GLY A 546 21.16 11.03 21.06
CA GLY A 546 20.73 10.70 22.44
C GLY A 546 20.90 9.23 22.86
N GLY A 547 20.97 8.29 21.92
CA GLY A 547 20.93 6.85 22.18
C GLY A 547 22.31 6.21 22.34
N ALA A 548 22.46 5.31 23.33
CA ALA A 548 23.64 4.45 23.49
C ALA A 548 23.34 3.00 23.05
N GLY A 549 24.29 2.33 22.37
CA GLY A 549 24.18 0.92 21.99
C GLY A 549 25.40 0.39 21.19
N PRO A 550 25.56 -0.94 21.02
CA PRO A 550 26.67 -1.53 20.27
C PRO A 550 26.48 -1.50 18.73
N TRP A 551 27.61 -1.36 18.00
CA TRP A 551 27.91 -1.82 16.63
C TRP A 551 27.49 -0.99 15.37
N ALA A 552 28.18 -1.34 14.27
CA ALA A 552 28.70 -0.58 13.13
C ALA A 552 27.72 -0.08 12.03
N GLU A 553 28.31 0.60 11.02
CA GLU A 553 27.78 1.56 10.04
C GLU A 553 27.23 2.85 10.69
N CYS A 554 28.03 3.91 10.59
CA CYS A 554 27.74 5.24 11.11
C CYS A 554 27.31 5.30 12.57
N ALA A 555 28.17 4.77 13.45
CA ALA A 555 28.01 4.84 14.90
C ALA A 555 28.29 6.23 15.49
N ILE A 556 28.71 7.20 14.67
CA ILE A 556 28.99 8.56 15.10
C ILE A 556 27.67 9.27 15.43
N ARG A 557 27.60 9.78 16.65
CA ARG A 557 26.51 10.64 17.14
C ARG A 557 26.73 12.07 16.65
N GLY A 558 25.68 12.89 16.62
CA GLY A 558 25.80 14.31 16.31
C GLY A 558 24.81 14.75 15.23
N GLY A 559 25.15 15.79 14.49
CA GLY A 559 24.33 16.29 13.40
C GLY A 559 24.49 15.44 12.14
N ILE A 560 25.36 15.88 11.24
CA ILE A 560 25.60 15.25 9.93
C ILE A 560 26.95 14.54 9.93
N VAL A 561 26.98 13.29 9.46
CA VAL A 561 28.20 12.48 9.40
C VAL A 561 28.49 12.09 7.95
N ILE A 562 29.73 12.27 7.53
CA ILE A 562 30.29 11.99 6.20
C ILE A 562 31.41 10.96 6.41
N SER A 563 31.25 9.74 5.90
CA SER A 563 32.21 8.63 6.11
C SER A 563 32.40 7.85 4.83
N ASP A 564 33.63 7.67 4.37
CA ASP A 564 34.01 6.96 3.13
C ASP A 564 33.37 7.52 1.85
N THR A 565 32.72 8.68 1.94
CA THR A 565 32.13 9.40 0.82
C THR A 565 33.11 10.44 0.28
N SER A 566 33.05 10.67 -1.02
CA SER A 566 33.75 11.77 -1.67
C SER A 566 32.76 12.57 -2.51
N GLU A 567 33.10 13.84 -2.72
CA GLU A 567 32.32 14.78 -3.54
C GLU A 567 30.96 15.18 -2.94
N ALA A 568 30.72 14.93 -1.65
CA ALA A 568 29.49 15.40 -1.01
C ALA A 568 29.42 16.94 -1.01
N LEU A 569 28.22 17.48 -1.20
CA LEU A 569 27.93 18.91 -1.12
C LEU A 569 26.91 19.15 -0.01
N LEU A 570 27.34 19.82 1.06
CA LEU A 570 26.50 20.22 2.18
C LEU A 570 26.30 21.73 2.10
N THR A 571 25.07 22.18 1.86
CA THR A 571 24.75 23.61 1.71
C THR A 571 23.51 24.03 2.48
N ASN A 572 23.53 25.25 3.04
CA ASN A 572 22.35 25.90 3.63
C ASN A 572 21.63 25.07 4.72
N ASN A 573 22.28 24.07 5.32
CA ASN A 573 21.69 23.29 6.39
C ASN A 573 21.75 24.08 7.70
N GLN A 574 20.74 23.89 8.56
CA GLN A 574 20.73 24.38 9.93
C GLN A 574 21.04 23.20 10.85
N VAL A 575 22.19 23.21 11.51
CA VAL A 575 22.68 22.08 12.30
C VAL A 575 23.01 22.55 13.71
N PHE A 576 22.13 22.31 14.67
CA PHE A 576 22.31 22.85 16.01
C PHE A 576 21.82 21.97 17.14
N SER A 577 22.34 22.22 18.35
CA SER A 577 21.93 21.50 19.57
C SER A 577 22.06 19.98 19.50
N ASN A 578 22.94 19.45 18.64
CA ASN A 578 23.22 18.02 18.61
C ASN A 578 24.20 17.64 19.74
N LEU A 579 24.12 16.38 20.20
CA LEU A 579 24.88 15.91 21.37
C LEU A 579 26.34 15.55 21.07
N ALA A 580 26.85 15.92 19.89
CA ALA A 580 28.25 15.77 19.49
C ALA A 580 28.57 16.89 18.48
N ALA A 581 29.51 16.67 17.56
CA ALA A 581 29.81 17.65 16.52
C ALA A 581 28.59 17.95 15.62
N GLY A 582 28.52 19.18 15.10
CA GLY A 582 27.53 19.57 14.10
C GLY A 582 27.70 18.75 12.82
N VAL A 583 28.88 18.83 12.21
CA VAL A 583 29.27 18.03 11.05
C VAL A 583 30.55 17.26 11.35
N THR A 584 30.55 15.94 11.11
CA THR A 584 31.77 15.12 11.18
C THR A 584 32.12 14.59 9.79
N VAL A 585 33.34 14.81 9.34
CA VAL A 585 33.94 14.13 8.18
C VAL A 585 34.97 13.14 8.70
N PHE A 586 34.61 11.86 8.71
CA PHE A 586 35.45 10.79 9.25
C PHE A 586 36.50 10.27 8.27
N SER A 587 36.17 10.26 6.98
CA SER A 587 37.07 9.81 5.91
C SER A 587 36.53 10.32 4.56
N GLY A 588 37.31 10.13 3.49
CA GLY A 588 36.99 10.61 2.15
C GLY A 588 37.48 12.04 1.87
N SER A 589 37.25 12.53 0.66
CA SER A 589 37.82 13.78 0.16
C SER A 589 36.85 14.53 -0.75
N ALA A 590 37.18 15.77 -1.11
CA ALA A 590 36.36 16.62 -1.95
C ALA A 590 34.94 16.91 -1.40
N ASN A 591 34.76 16.77 -0.07
CA ASN A 591 33.47 17.05 0.55
C ASN A 591 33.38 18.54 0.90
N ARG A 592 32.49 19.25 0.20
CA ARG A 592 32.29 20.69 0.30
C ARG A 592 31.22 21.00 1.35
N ILE A 593 31.61 21.74 2.38
CA ILE A 593 30.72 22.14 3.49
C ILE A 593 30.59 23.66 3.43
N LEU A 594 29.58 24.15 2.70
CA LEU A 594 29.51 25.55 2.31
C LEU A 594 28.25 26.21 2.86
N SER A 595 28.37 27.41 3.42
CA SER A 595 27.22 28.26 3.79
C SER A 595 26.19 27.55 4.69
N ASN A 596 26.63 26.65 5.58
CA ASN A 596 25.77 26.02 6.58
C ASN A 596 25.71 26.90 7.83
N SER A 597 24.58 26.89 8.52
CA SER A 597 24.39 27.51 9.83
C SER A 597 24.59 26.45 10.90
N ILE A 598 25.73 26.47 11.59
CA ILE A 598 26.08 25.45 12.59
C ILE A 598 26.30 26.14 13.94
N SER A 599 25.60 25.70 14.99
CA SER A 599 25.71 26.33 16.32
C SER A 599 25.22 25.46 17.47
N ASP A 600 25.60 25.81 18.70
CA ASP A 600 25.08 25.23 19.94
C ASP A 600 25.18 23.69 20.02
N ASN A 601 26.04 23.04 19.24
CA ASN A 601 26.30 21.61 19.35
C ASN A 601 27.25 21.36 20.52
N GLN A 602 27.20 20.16 21.11
CA GLN A 602 28.07 19.85 22.26
C GLN A 602 29.53 19.57 21.86
N GLY A 603 29.78 19.31 20.58
CA GLY A 603 31.12 19.10 20.01
C GLY A 603 31.65 20.33 19.28
N LEU A 604 32.45 20.08 18.24
CA LEU A 604 32.88 21.13 17.31
C LEU A 604 31.80 21.35 16.23
N GLY A 605 31.75 22.57 15.66
CA GLY A 605 30.86 22.84 14.52
C GLY A 605 31.16 21.92 13.33
N ILE A 606 32.43 21.85 12.92
CA ILE A 606 32.94 20.90 11.92
C ILE A 606 34.12 20.14 12.51
N GLN A 607 34.08 18.81 12.47
CA GLN A 607 35.12 17.93 12.96
C GLN A 607 35.67 17.05 11.83
N LEU A 608 36.98 17.13 11.59
CA LEU A 608 37.68 16.23 10.67
C LEU A 608 38.38 15.14 11.48
N LEU A 609 38.08 13.88 11.19
CA LEU A 609 38.70 12.69 11.80
C LEU A 609 39.31 11.83 10.70
N GLY A 610 40.17 10.87 11.05
CA GLY A 610 40.60 9.78 10.14
C GLY A 610 41.22 10.21 8.80
N GLY A 611 41.71 11.45 8.66
CA GLY A 611 42.18 12.01 7.39
C GLY A 611 41.09 12.52 6.45
N GLY A 612 39.84 12.61 6.92
CA GLY A 612 38.71 13.18 6.19
C GLY A 612 39.00 14.58 5.68
N ASN A 613 38.60 14.86 4.44
CA ASN A 613 38.93 16.08 3.71
C ASN A 613 40.45 16.41 3.71
N GLY A 614 41.28 15.36 3.68
CA GLY A 614 42.74 15.50 3.70
C GLY A 614 43.29 16.09 5.01
N ALA A 615 42.47 16.13 6.07
CA ALA A 615 42.79 16.85 7.31
C ALA A 615 43.21 18.31 7.05
N LEU A 616 42.54 18.99 6.11
CA LEU A 616 42.84 20.37 5.75
C LEU A 616 42.76 21.28 6.99
N ASP A 617 43.89 21.92 7.32
CA ASP A 617 43.97 22.89 8.40
C ASP A 617 42.98 24.06 8.18
N PRO A 618 42.45 24.70 9.23
CA PRO A 618 41.65 25.90 9.08
C PRO A 618 42.50 27.12 8.63
N PRO A 619 41.89 28.15 8.01
CA PRO A 619 42.58 29.40 7.72
C PRO A 619 42.98 30.12 9.03
N GLN A 620 44.02 30.94 8.97
CA GLN A 620 44.48 31.75 10.11
C GLN A 620 43.94 33.17 9.97
N LEU A 621 43.07 33.58 10.90
CA LEU A 621 42.53 34.93 10.94
C LEU A 621 43.48 35.88 11.69
N GLY A 622 43.80 37.01 11.08
CA GLY A 622 44.42 38.15 11.75
C GLY A 622 43.41 38.96 12.55
N LYS A 623 43.90 39.88 13.38
CA LYS A 623 43.03 40.81 14.11
C LYS A 623 42.24 41.69 13.14
N LEU A 624 41.04 42.06 13.54
CA LEU A 624 40.21 43.00 12.80
C LEU A 624 40.87 44.39 12.76
N ALA A 625 41.06 44.93 11.57
CA ALA A 625 41.58 46.28 11.34
C ALA A 625 40.45 47.16 10.78
N GLY A 626 39.76 47.87 11.68
CA GLY A 626 38.50 48.56 11.33
C GLY A 626 37.43 47.53 11.01
N THR A 627 36.97 47.48 9.75
CA THR A 627 36.02 46.49 9.23
C THR A 627 36.68 45.51 8.27
N ILE A 628 38.01 45.51 8.16
CA ILE A 628 38.76 44.57 7.31
C ILE A 628 39.30 43.43 8.17
N VAL A 629 39.02 42.19 7.75
CA VAL A 629 39.69 41.00 8.26
C VAL A 629 40.66 40.46 7.22
N SER A 630 41.91 40.26 7.62
CA SER A 630 42.96 39.69 6.78
C SER A 630 43.54 38.45 7.42
N GLY A 631 44.10 37.55 6.62
CA GLY A 631 44.70 36.33 7.13
C GLY A 631 45.50 35.55 6.11
N SER A 632 45.87 34.34 6.48
CA SER A 632 46.50 33.36 5.59
C SER A 632 45.67 32.09 5.48
N SER A 633 45.71 31.48 4.31
CA SER A 633 45.01 30.26 3.92
C SER A 633 45.88 29.44 2.98
N CYS A 634 45.39 28.32 2.48
CA CYS A 634 45.98 27.67 1.32
C CYS A 634 45.82 28.53 0.05
N SER A 635 46.70 28.30 -0.93
CA SER A 635 46.74 29.05 -2.20
C SER A 635 45.43 28.89 -2.97
N ALA A 636 44.86 30.01 -3.43
CA ALA A 636 43.62 30.04 -4.22
C ALA A 636 42.40 29.37 -3.55
N CYS A 637 42.43 29.20 -2.22
CA CYS A 637 41.34 28.58 -1.49
C CYS A 637 40.15 29.53 -1.33
N ARG A 638 38.93 28.96 -1.37
CA ARG A 638 37.71 29.67 -0.97
C ARG A 638 37.70 29.79 0.54
N ILE A 639 37.47 30.96 1.08
CA ILE A 639 37.34 31.22 2.52
C ILE A 639 35.93 31.70 2.77
N GLU A 640 35.25 31.07 3.72
CA GLU A 640 33.91 31.50 4.18
C GLU A 640 34.00 31.95 5.63
N LEU A 641 33.41 33.11 5.94
CA LEU A 641 33.45 33.72 7.25
C LEU A 641 32.08 33.67 7.91
N PHE A 642 32.11 33.45 9.23
CA PHE A 642 30.91 33.25 10.03
C PHE A 642 31.02 33.97 11.36
N THR A 643 29.91 34.49 11.88
CA THR A 643 29.81 34.98 13.27
C THR A 643 28.95 34.07 14.13
N ASP A 644 29.29 33.98 15.41
CA ASP A 644 28.54 33.21 16.40
C ASP A 644 28.80 33.68 17.85
N SER A 645 28.02 33.18 18.81
CA SER A 645 28.30 33.24 20.24
C SER A 645 29.48 32.38 20.69
N GLY A 646 29.81 31.34 19.93
CA GLY A 646 30.96 30.45 20.16
C GLY A 646 31.89 30.43 18.96
N ASP A 647 32.21 29.24 18.48
CA ASP A 647 33.18 28.99 17.41
C ASP A 647 32.66 28.04 16.31
N GLU A 648 31.33 27.88 16.21
CA GLU A 648 30.72 26.90 15.31
C GLU A 648 30.16 27.45 14.01
N GLY A 649 30.10 28.78 13.84
CA GLY A 649 29.74 29.41 12.57
C GLY A 649 28.23 29.47 12.25
N ARG A 650 27.45 30.10 13.13
CA ARG A 650 25.99 30.25 13.03
C ARG A 650 25.54 31.12 11.86
N TYR A 651 26.11 32.32 11.74
CA TYR A 651 25.66 33.32 10.77
C TYR A 651 26.71 33.47 9.67
N TYR A 652 26.33 33.18 8.43
CA TYR A 652 27.19 33.41 7.28
C TYR A 652 27.38 34.92 7.03
N VAL A 653 28.64 35.36 6.91
CA VAL A 653 29.00 36.76 6.69
C VAL A 653 29.35 37.02 5.24
N GLY A 654 30.15 36.13 4.64
CA GLY A 654 30.63 36.32 3.28
C GLY A 654 31.73 35.34 2.89
N MET A 655 32.25 35.52 1.68
CA MET A 655 33.33 34.71 1.13
C MET A 655 34.39 35.56 0.42
N ILE A 656 35.61 35.02 0.33
CA ILE A 656 36.68 35.52 -0.54
C ILE A 656 37.50 34.36 -1.12
N ILE A 657 38.16 34.57 -2.26
CA ILE A 657 39.18 33.65 -2.79
C ILE A 657 40.55 34.21 -2.43
N ALA A 658 41.39 33.40 -1.80
CA ALA A 658 42.75 33.81 -1.44
C ALA A 658 43.64 34.01 -2.67
N GLY A 659 44.67 34.84 -2.53
CA GLY A 659 45.70 34.99 -3.55
C GLY A 659 46.53 33.73 -3.76
N GLY A 660 47.38 33.73 -4.80
CA GLY A 660 48.29 32.61 -5.09
C GLY A 660 49.31 32.31 -3.98
N ASN A 661 49.56 33.26 -3.08
CA ASN A 661 50.39 33.10 -1.88
C ASN A 661 49.58 32.74 -0.62
N GLY A 662 48.27 32.53 -0.73
CA GLY A 662 47.38 32.25 0.39
C GLY A 662 46.98 33.47 1.23
N ALA A 663 47.38 34.69 0.87
CA ALA A 663 46.94 35.88 1.58
C ALA A 663 45.51 36.28 1.15
N PHE A 664 44.72 36.78 2.10
CA PHE A 664 43.41 37.35 1.82
C PHE A 664 43.11 38.56 2.71
N ALA A 665 42.22 39.42 2.24
CA ALA A 665 41.65 40.52 3.02
C ALA A 665 40.21 40.76 2.55
N LEU A 666 39.24 40.63 3.46
CA LEU A 666 37.82 40.84 3.19
C LEU A 666 37.30 42.04 3.99
N GLN A 667 36.60 42.91 3.30
CA GLN A 667 35.81 43.98 3.89
C GLN A 667 34.51 43.39 4.46
N LEU A 668 34.30 43.53 5.77
CA LEU A 668 33.09 43.10 6.44
C LEU A 668 32.02 44.18 6.38
N ASP A 669 30.79 43.75 6.10
CA ASP A 669 29.60 44.59 6.24
C ASP A 669 29.13 44.55 7.69
N SER A 670 29.20 45.69 8.39
CA SER A 670 28.83 45.78 9.81
C SER A 670 27.35 45.46 10.08
N GLY A 671 26.49 45.48 9.04
CA GLY A 671 25.06 45.19 9.12
C GLY A 671 24.68 43.70 9.25
N GLY A 672 25.66 42.80 9.38
CA GLY A 672 25.43 41.35 9.47
C GLY A 672 26.34 40.61 10.47
N LEU A 673 27.02 41.34 11.36
CA LEU A 673 27.90 40.75 12.37
C LEU A 673 27.15 40.55 13.69
N TYR A 674 26.99 39.28 14.08
CA TYR A 674 26.20 38.90 15.26
C TYR A 674 27.01 38.04 16.23
N GLY A 675 27.04 38.45 17.50
CA GLY A 675 27.80 37.75 18.53
C GLY A 675 29.29 38.15 18.55
N PRO A 676 30.01 37.80 19.64
CA PRO A 676 31.35 38.30 19.93
C PRO A 676 32.46 37.72 19.06
N TYR A 677 32.21 36.66 18.28
CA TYR A 677 33.26 35.91 17.60
C TYR A 677 33.07 35.82 16.10
N LEU A 678 34.19 35.89 15.38
CA LEU A 678 34.32 35.61 13.95
C LEU A 678 35.19 34.37 13.77
N THR A 679 34.71 33.40 13.00
CA THR A 679 35.45 32.20 12.57
C THR A 679 35.43 32.09 11.05
N ALA A 680 36.27 31.22 10.50
CA ALA A 680 36.29 30.94 9.08
C ALA A 680 36.59 29.48 8.76
N THR A 681 36.09 29.01 7.63
CA THR A 681 36.52 27.76 7.00
C THR A 681 37.27 28.07 5.71
N GLN A 682 38.09 27.13 5.23
CA GLN A 682 38.65 27.17 3.89
C GLN A 682 38.30 25.92 3.09
N THR A 683 38.09 26.07 1.79
CA THR A 683 37.89 24.99 0.83
C THR A 683 38.97 25.05 -0.24
N ASP A 684 39.72 23.96 -0.40
CA ASP A 684 40.80 23.86 -1.38
C ASP A 684 40.29 23.60 -2.82
N ALA A 685 41.22 23.61 -3.78
CA ALA A 685 40.90 23.35 -5.19
C ALA A 685 40.43 21.91 -5.47
N LEU A 686 40.67 20.98 -4.53
CA LEU A 686 40.18 19.60 -4.60
C LEU A 686 38.77 19.48 -3.99
N GLY A 687 38.23 20.55 -3.39
CA GLY A 687 36.90 20.58 -2.77
C GLY A 687 36.88 20.13 -1.30
N ASN A 688 38.04 19.95 -0.66
CA ASN A 688 38.10 19.63 0.77
C ASN A 688 37.81 20.87 1.60
N THR A 689 36.89 20.79 2.55
CA THR A 689 36.62 21.89 3.51
C THR A 689 37.23 21.59 4.87
N SER A 690 37.87 22.60 5.48
CA SER A 690 38.48 22.54 6.82
C SER A 690 37.44 22.57 7.95
N ALA A 691 37.89 22.34 9.18
CA ALA A 691 37.16 22.79 10.38
C ALA A 691 37.11 24.34 10.45
N PHE A 692 36.35 24.86 11.42
CA PHE A 692 36.38 26.31 11.74
C PHE A 692 37.73 26.71 12.35
N SER A 693 38.20 27.92 12.01
CA SER A 693 39.36 28.55 12.62
C SER A 693 39.12 28.87 14.10
N PRO A 694 40.17 29.03 14.91
CA PRO A 694 40.06 29.67 16.21
C PRO A 694 39.33 31.03 16.09
N PRO A 695 38.44 31.37 17.04
CA PRO A 695 37.67 32.60 16.95
C PRO A 695 38.53 33.84 17.21
N ILE A 696 38.25 34.92 16.48
CA ILE A 696 38.73 36.27 16.81
C ILE A 696 37.58 37.12 17.36
N ALA A 697 37.90 38.01 18.30
CA ALA A 697 36.92 38.89 18.92
C ALA A 697 36.45 39.99 17.96
N LEU A 698 35.15 40.24 17.93
CA LEU A 698 34.51 41.37 17.26
C LEU A 698 34.19 42.47 18.29
N PRO A 699 34.82 43.64 18.22
CA PRO A 699 34.67 44.69 19.24
C PRO A 699 33.30 45.38 19.23
N ASP A 700 32.59 45.39 18.09
CA ASP A 700 31.32 46.13 17.90
C ASP A 700 30.20 45.29 17.25
N ALA A 701 30.16 43.98 17.53
CA ALA A 701 29.09 43.13 16.97
C ALA A 701 27.74 43.42 17.62
N ALA A 702 26.67 43.37 16.83
CA ALA A 702 25.31 43.46 17.37
C ALA A 702 25.08 42.28 18.34
N PRO A 703 24.33 42.49 19.45
CA PRO A 703 23.92 41.38 20.29
C PRO A 703 23.25 40.32 19.41
N THR A 704 23.53 39.06 19.69
CA THR A 704 22.92 37.93 18.99
C THR A 704 21.42 38.18 18.92
N PRO A 705 20.81 38.31 17.72
CA PRO A 705 19.39 38.56 17.64
C PRO A 705 18.71 37.47 18.44
N THR A 706 17.80 37.84 19.36
CA THR A 706 16.98 36.83 20.06
C THR A 706 16.44 35.92 18.96
N PRO A 707 16.67 34.60 19.07
CA PRO A 707 16.19 33.69 18.04
C PRO A 707 14.73 34.03 17.82
N PRO A 708 14.22 34.08 16.56
CA PRO A 708 12.80 33.97 16.40
C PRO A 708 12.42 32.74 17.22
N PRO A 709 11.48 32.86 18.17
CA PRO A 709 11.21 31.79 19.12
C PRO A 709 11.07 30.49 18.34
N ASP A 710 11.65 29.41 18.88
CA ASP A 710 11.34 28.05 18.49
C ASP A 710 9.83 27.94 18.29
N GLN A 711 9.40 27.95 17.03
CA GLN A 711 8.03 27.80 16.64
C GLN A 711 8.07 26.92 15.41
N GLY A 712 7.60 25.69 15.57
CA GLY A 712 7.21 24.87 14.44
C GLY A 712 6.38 25.69 13.43
N MET A 713 6.55 25.34 12.15
CA MET A 713 5.85 25.89 10.98
C MET A 713 6.12 27.36 10.65
N ARG A 714 6.73 27.59 9.47
CA ARG A 714 6.03 28.27 8.35
C ARG A 714 6.40 27.66 7.00
N LEU A 715 5.37 27.11 6.35
CA LEU A 715 5.28 26.72 4.95
C LEU A 715 5.85 27.82 4.04
N PHE A 716 6.89 27.52 3.27
CA PHE A 716 7.33 28.38 2.17
C PHE A 716 6.37 28.16 0.99
N VAL A 717 5.46 29.09 0.75
CA VAL A 717 4.67 29.14 -0.48
C VAL A 717 5.53 29.88 -1.52
N PRO A 718 5.92 29.26 -2.64
CA PRO A 718 6.65 29.97 -3.68
C PRO A 718 5.70 30.97 -4.35
N LEU A 719 6.05 32.26 -4.32
CA LEU A 719 5.45 33.28 -5.18
C LEU A 719 5.81 32.94 -6.63
N ILE A 720 4.83 32.40 -7.37
CA ILE A 720 4.88 32.37 -8.83
C ILE A 720 4.45 33.77 -9.30
N GLY A 721 5.33 34.43 -10.05
CA GLY A 721 5.07 35.71 -10.69
C GLY A 721 3.96 35.62 -11.74
N ARG A 722 3.33 36.77 -11.98
CA ARG A 722 2.18 37.01 -12.86
C ARG A 722 2.27 36.39 -14.25
#